data_AF-A0A1M7YDC7-F1
#
_entry.id   AF-A0A1M7YDC7-F1
#
_cell.length_a   1.000
_cell.length_b   1.000
_cell.length_c   1.000
_cell.angle_alpha   90.00
_cell.angle_beta   90.00
_cell.angle_gamma   90.00
#
_symmetry.space_group_name_H-M   'P 1'
#
loop_
_entity.id
_entity.type
_entity.pdbx_description
1 polymer ?
#
loop_
_entity_poly.entity_id
_entity_poly.type
_entity_poly.pdbx_seq_one_letter_code
_entity_poly.pdbx_strand_id
1 'polypeptide(L)'
;MKRNNCQRILGLLLCFIVFTIQVLPPNALKVQAKSEGVVTATSLYIRSGPGTSYDAVKVKGSNAYIKQGETVTLLKKVGDWYLITFTYSGSEVEGYILGTYVKKNNTASTPTPTPTKAPAATPTPSDGSSTSSGKEAYKISAAITATNVNIRSTASTSAKKLIALSKPQKVTITNEVIKSSQKWYRITYTVNKKTSAGYVLSDYVKLNVTAAVNGTVSKAVKLKKLASDSAAYITDSKKNIISAAAKASVSILSETTDGKGKKWFKIVYKKGNTKYTGYAPANQISFASKAVTPTATPTPTAAPTPAPTKTPTPTVKPTPTPTVKPTPTPTVTPTPTPTPTTGAGMEGIVQFAGTVYVYVNIAVSQDFLLTTAYAPVTLTTNEKVTILNTVVQDSVSWYYVSFTKGGKEARGYIQASFVAKGTGGFVDSTVMDFLNNPATTPALTPTPTPTSGTGTGNIDFESYLTAQGFPESYKASLRLLHQAHPSWVFNAYQTGIDWQTAIAKESSLGVNLVTKNKSYEWLSFGTGAYNWAKDSFIPFDGSTWVTPSTDGLKYYMDPRNFLTEKGIFQFETLTYNSQYQNATGVESILYNTPLYNASYTYTDNTGVALTKTYSETFMAAALYSGVSPYHLASRSKQEVVTGTTSLSNSVSGKVSGYEGLYNFFNIGAYNSTSSGGAVINGLKYARNGVTSSSLNSQYLIPWDSPYDAIVGGAYIIGSTYIKRGQDTIYLQKFNMTTTSTFSHQYMSNIEAPNSEASKTYAAYSNMSTMPLVFSIPVYLNMPATNCPIPAKAYNPNNWLKSLSIDGYTLSPTFDLTKDQQYSLIVPNKVASINVSAAAVSTAATVQGTGSILLNEGMNMVTVTVTAQNGNIRNYVINVYREAAVVQ
;
A
#
# COMPACT_ATOMS: atom_id res chain seq x y z
N MET A 1 59.84 3.68 -38.69
CA MET A 1 60.48 3.18 -37.45
C MET A 1 60.20 4.16 -36.31
N LYS A 2 59.77 3.61 -35.17
CA LYS A 2 59.95 4.11 -33.78
C LYS A 2 59.33 5.47 -33.42
N ARG A 3 58.22 5.48 -32.65
CA ARG A 3 58.13 5.44 -31.17
C ARG A 3 58.53 6.77 -30.49
N ASN A 4 57.53 7.35 -29.82
CA ASN A 4 57.58 8.16 -28.60
C ASN A 4 57.96 9.65 -28.72
N ASN A 5 56.94 10.52 -28.80
CA ASN A 5 57.06 11.97 -28.58
C ASN A 5 55.97 12.48 -27.63
N CYS A 6 55.91 11.96 -26.40
CA CYS A 6 54.95 12.43 -25.39
C CYS A 6 55.49 12.39 -23.95
N GLN A 7 56.75 12.83 -23.74
CA GLN A 7 57.29 13.14 -22.41
C GLN A 7 58.39 14.23 -22.50
N ARG A 8 58.02 15.47 -22.86
CA ARG A 8 58.89 16.67 -22.74
C ARG A 8 58.09 17.98 -22.59
N ILE A 9 57.03 18.05 -21.77
CA ILE A 9 56.46 19.32 -21.27
C ILE A 9 55.86 19.10 -19.87
N LEU A 10 56.71 18.88 -18.86
CA LEU A 10 56.31 18.98 -17.45
C LEU A 10 57.56 19.24 -16.60
N GLY A 11 58.14 20.43 -16.73
CA GLY A 11 59.40 20.77 -16.08
C GLY A 11 59.93 22.14 -16.48
N LEU A 12 59.12 23.18 -16.32
CA LEU A 12 59.52 24.59 -16.41
C LEU A 12 58.38 25.46 -15.85
N LEU A 13 58.37 25.66 -14.54
CA LEU A 13 58.14 26.94 -13.85
C LEU A 13 58.13 26.67 -12.33
N LEU A 14 59.33 26.38 -11.81
CA LEU A 14 59.65 26.51 -10.39
C LEU A 14 60.88 27.43 -10.33
N CYS A 15 60.87 28.39 -9.40
CA CYS A 15 61.96 29.31 -9.02
C CYS A 15 62.06 30.64 -9.81
N PHE A 16 61.29 31.63 -9.36
CA PHE A 16 61.63 33.05 -9.14
C PHE A 16 60.35 33.63 -8.48
N ILE A 17 60.28 34.07 -7.23
CA ILE A 17 61.17 34.94 -6.45
C ILE A 17 60.95 34.65 -4.95
N VAL A 18 62.06 34.47 -4.23
CA VAL A 18 62.17 34.69 -2.78
C VAL A 18 62.91 36.01 -2.60
N PHE A 19 62.29 37.02 -1.97
CA PHE A 19 62.99 38.10 -1.28
C PHE A 19 62.09 38.70 -0.17
N THR A 20 62.45 38.37 1.09
CA THR A 20 62.35 39.07 2.40
C THR A 20 61.22 40.11 2.64
N ILE A 21 60.26 39.92 3.58
CA ILE A 21 60.27 39.95 5.07
C ILE A 21 60.14 41.37 5.70
N GLN A 22 59.04 41.51 6.49
CA GLN A 22 58.70 42.48 7.57
C GLN A 22 58.31 43.91 7.16
N VAL A 23 57.19 44.51 7.62
CA VAL A 23 56.78 44.73 9.04
C VAL A 23 55.24 44.88 9.23
N LEU A 24 54.74 44.41 10.39
CA LEU A 24 53.43 44.67 11.09
C LEU A 24 52.15 43.94 10.63
N PRO A 25 51.18 43.69 11.54
CA PRO A 25 51.21 43.12 12.91
C PRO A 25 50.50 41.73 12.93
N PRO A 26 50.51 40.98 14.06
CA PRO A 26 49.70 39.77 14.14
C PRO A 26 48.22 40.17 14.18
N ASN A 27 47.55 40.11 13.04
CA ASN A 27 46.10 39.95 13.05
C ASN A 27 45.84 38.57 13.65
N ALA A 28 45.69 38.57 14.97
CA ALA A 28 45.00 37.55 15.71
C ALA A 28 43.80 37.14 14.87
N LEU A 29 43.81 35.89 14.42
CA LEU A 29 42.59 35.20 14.00
C LEU A 29 41.60 35.47 15.13
N LYS A 30 40.62 36.35 14.88
CA LYS A 30 39.48 36.48 15.77
C LYS A 30 38.82 35.10 15.76
N VAL A 31 39.09 34.34 16.81
CA VAL A 31 38.32 33.16 17.20
C VAL A 31 36.87 33.62 17.15
N GLN A 32 36.10 33.07 16.22
CA GLN A 32 34.66 33.28 16.23
C GLN A 32 34.15 32.86 17.61
N ALA A 33 33.47 33.76 18.30
CA ALA A 33 32.88 33.46 19.59
C ALA A 33 31.99 32.22 19.46
N LYS A 34 32.24 31.18 20.29
CA LYS A 34 31.34 30.02 20.42
C LYS A 34 29.94 30.54 20.74
N SER A 35 29.00 30.36 19.83
CA SER A 35 27.58 30.67 20.08
C SER A 35 26.89 29.44 20.65
N GLU A 36 26.14 29.60 21.75
CA GLU A 36 25.40 28.50 22.37
C GLU A 36 23.94 28.46 21.92
N GLY A 37 23.36 27.26 21.91
CA GLY A 37 21.95 27.04 21.64
C GLY A 37 21.32 26.08 22.64
N VAL A 38 20.03 26.26 22.93
CA VAL A 38 19.21 25.38 23.76
C VAL A 38 18.29 24.56 22.85
N VAL A 39 18.28 23.24 23.05
CA VAL A 39 17.41 22.34 22.28
C VAL A 39 15.97 22.43 22.74
N THR A 40 15.04 22.61 21.80
CA THR A 40 13.61 22.74 22.08
C THR A 40 12.82 21.44 21.87
N ALA A 41 13.40 20.43 21.21
CA ALA A 41 12.78 19.14 20.96
C ALA A 41 12.96 18.15 22.14
N THR A 42 11.93 17.37 22.47
CA THR A 42 11.93 16.39 23.58
C THR A 42 13.11 15.42 23.54
N SER A 43 13.48 14.93 22.36
CA SER A 43 14.71 14.18 22.10
C SER A 43 15.06 14.26 20.61
N LEU A 44 16.33 14.57 20.29
CA LEU A 44 16.80 14.81 18.94
C LEU A 44 18.07 14.00 18.66
N TYR A 45 18.01 13.11 17.66
CA TYR A 45 19.19 12.35 17.24
C TYR A 45 20.21 13.21 16.50
N ILE A 46 21.47 13.02 16.85
CA ILE A 46 22.59 13.73 16.22
C ILE A 46 22.95 13.04 14.92
N ARG A 47 23.06 13.78 13.82
CA ARG A 47 23.30 13.24 12.48
C ARG A 47 24.74 13.42 12.05
N SER A 48 25.27 12.50 11.23
CA SER A 48 26.63 12.63 10.69
C SER A 48 26.75 13.64 9.55
N GLY A 49 25.63 14.22 9.10
CA GLY A 49 25.60 15.25 8.05
C GLY A 49 24.30 16.09 8.09
N PRO A 50 24.25 17.22 7.36
CA PRO A 50 23.13 18.16 7.38
C PRO A 50 21.95 17.63 6.57
N GLY A 51 21.17 16.74 7.18
CA GLY A 51 19.98 16.13 6.57
C GLY A 51 19.49 14.90 7.32
N THR A 52 18.21 14.56 7.17
CA THR A 52 17.61 13.36 7.79
C THR A 52 18.06 12.05 7.14
N SER A 53 18.65 12.11 5.94
CA SER A 53 19.22 10.98 5.20
C SER A 53 20.59 10.52 5.72
N TYR A 54 21.23 11.33 6.57
CA TYR A 54 22.50 10.97 7.21
C TYR A 54 22.26 10.09 8.44
N ASP A 55 23.20 9.19 8.69
CA ASP A 55 23.12 8.28 9.83
C ASP A 55 23.18 9.04 11.16
N ALA A 56 22.58 8.48 12.20
CA ALA A 56 22.78 9.01 13.54
C ALA A 56 24.22 8.71 14.01
N VAL A 57 24.88 9.71 14.59
CA VAL A 57 26.21 9.55 15.18
C VAL A 57 26.11 8.54 16.32
N LYS A 58 26.99 7.53 16.34
CA LYS A 58 27.00 6.48 17.34
C LYS A 58 28.15 6.67 18.33
N VAL A 59 27.84 6.64 19.61
CA VAL A 59 28.82 6.61 20.71
C VAL A 59 28.66 5.29 21.44
N LYS A 60 29.76 4.52 21.53
CA LYS A 60 29.79 3.20 22.19
C LYS A 60 28.66 2.24 21.72
N GLY A 61 28.32 2.31 20.42
CA GLY A 61 27.33 1.43 19.80
C GLY A 61 25.86 1.90 19.86
N SER A 62 25.57 2.97 20.59
CA SER A 62 24.24 3.58 20.70
C SER A 62 24.16 4.92 19.96
N ASN A 63 22.99 5.26 19.44
CA ASN A 63 22.78 6.55 18.76
C ASN A 63 22.86 7.70 19.78
N ALA A 64 23.71 8.69 19.53
CA ALA A 64 23.76 9.92 20.29
C ALA A 64 22.49 10.73 20.04
N TYR A 65 21.93 11.27 21.12
CA TYR A 65 20.75 12.13 21.08
C TYR A 65 20.87 13.21 22.15
N ILE A 66 20.12 14.29 21.97
CA ILE A 66 20.09 15.42 22.86
C ILE A 66 18.65 15.73 23.26
N LYS A 67 18.39 16.02 24.54
CA LYS A 67 17.06 16.21 25.10
C LYS A 67 16.67 17.69 25.17
N GLN A 68 15.38 17.94 25.35
CA GLN A 68 14.86 19.29 25.52
C GLN A 68 15.50 19.98 26.72
N GLY A 69 15.94 21.23 26.52
CA GLY A 69 16.61 22.04 27.53
C GLY A 69 18.13 21.88 27.59
N GLU A 70 18.71 20.88 26.92
CA GLU A 70 20.17 20.70 26.90
C GLU A 70 20.85 21.76 26.00
N THR A 71 22.02 22.23 26.44
CA THR A 71 22.82 23.24 25.75
C THR A 71 23.82 22.62 24.78
N VAL A 72 24.02 23.28 23.65
CA VAL A 72 24.99 22.88 22.61
C VAL A 72 25.84 24.06 22.19
N THR A 73 27.09 23.79 21.82
CA THR A 73 27.86 24.77 21.06
C THR A 73 27.49 24.65 19.58
N LEU A 74 27.13 25.77 18.95
CA LEU A 74 26.93 25.86 17.51
C LEU A 74 28.25 26.21 16.82
N LEU A 75 28.72 25.33 15.95
CA LEU A 75 30.00 25.46 15.24
C LEU A 75 29.83 26.04 13.83
N LYS A 76 28.80 25.61 13.09
CA LYS A 76 28.55 26.03 11.71
C LYS A 76 27.09 25.81 11.30
N LYS A 77 26.54 26.63 10.40
CA LYS A 77 25.24 26.37 9.75
C LYS A 77 25.42 25.89 8.31
N VAL A 78 24.72 24.83 7.91
CA VAL A 78 24.66 24.31 6.53
C VAL A 78 23.20 24.04 6.16
N GLY A 79 22.64 24.88 5.28
CA GLY A 79 21.19 24.88 5.03
C GLY A 79 20.41 25.13 6.32
N ASP A 80 19.40 24.31 6.59
CA ASP A 80 18.60 24.39 7.82
C ASP A 80 19.23 23.68 9.03
N TRP A 81 20.45 23.13 8.90
CA TRP A 81 21.09 22.34 9.94
C TRP A 81 22.25 23.08 10.60
N TYR A 82 22.43 22.90 11.91
CA TYR A 82 23.62 23.32 12.64
C TYR A 82 24.53 22.13 12.87
N LEU A 83 25.82 22.28 12.55
CA LEU A 83 26.89 21.47 13.12
C LEU A 83 27.11 21.93 14.56
N ILE A 84 27.09 20.99 15.49
CA ILE A 84 27.20 21.24 16.92
C ILE A 84 28.27 20.37 17.55
N THR A 85 28.75 20.78 18.72
CA THR A 85 29.45 19.91 19.67
C THR A 85 28.77 19.97 21.05
N PHE A 86 28.73 18.83 21.73
CA PHE A 86 28.21 18.67 23.09
C PHE A 86 28.74 17.38 23.72
N THR A 87 28.57 17.24 25.03
CA THR A 87 29.01 16.04 25.77
C THR A 87 27.88 15.02 25.88
N TYR A 88 28.11 13.79 25.42
CA TYR A 88 27.17 12.69 25.53
C TYR A 88 27.84 11.46 26.14
N SER A 89 27.32 10.99 27.29
CA SER A 89 27.87 9.84 28.03
C SER A 89 29.38 9.95 28.35
N GLY A 90 29.84 11.16 28.67
CA GLY A 90 31.25 11.45 29.02
C GLY A 90 32.21 11.54 27.83
N SER A 91 31.71 11.58 26.60
CA SER A 91 32.53 11.79 25.39
C SER A 91 32.03 13.02 24.63
N GLU A 92 32.94 13.82 24.09
CA GLU A 92 32.59 14.94 23.20
C GLU A 92 32.10 14.39 21.85
N VAL A 93 30.94 14.87 21.40
CA VAL A 93 30.27 14.40 20.18
C VAL A 93 30.02 15.58 19.26
N GLU A 94 30.55 15.49 18.04
CA GLU A 94 30.26 16.42 16.96
C GLU A 94 29.22 15.83 15.99
N GLY A 95 28.26 16.64 15.57
CA GLY A 95 27.32 16.26 14.52
C GLY A 95 26.24 17.29 14.24
N TYR A 96 25.31 16.96 13.36
CA TYR A 96 24.31 17.88 12.84
C TYR A 96 22.95 17.71 13.50
N ILE A 97 22.31 18.83 13.81
CA ILE A 97 20.92 18.90 14.26
C ILE A 97 20.13 19.92 13.44
N LEU A 98 18.83 19.70 13.29
CA LEU A 98 17.97 20.60 12.51
C LEU A 98 17.73 21.89 13.30
N GLY A 99 18.00 23.03 12.69
CA GLY A 99 18.02 24.34 13.34
C GLY A 99 16.67 24.85 13.80
N THR A 100 15.56 24.27 13.32
CA THR A 100 14.20 24.53 13.83
C THR A 100 14.02 24.08 15.28
N TYR A 101 14.91 23.20 15.79
CA TYR A 101 14.88 22.69 17.17
C TYR A 101 15.93 23.35 18.08
N VAL A 102 16.49 24.49 17.68
CA VAL A 102 17.54 25.19 18.44
C VAL A 102 17.16 26.65 18.66
N LYS A 103 17.05 27.06 19.92
CA LYS A 103 16.92 28.47 20.32
C LYS A 103 18.30 29.01 20.72
N LYS A 104 18.82 30.04 20.04
CA LYS A 104 20.14 30.61 20.33
C LYS A 104 20.14 31.40 21.64
N ASN A 105 21.19 31.23 22.46
CA ASN A 105 21.46 32.05 23.64
C ASN A 105 22.56 33.07 23.32
N ASN A 106 22.26 34.36 23.48
CA ASN A 106 23.22 35.46 23.27
C ASN A 106 24.01 35.76 24.56
N THR A 107 24.84 34.82 25.04
CA THR A 107 25.74 35.10 26.18
C THR A 107 27.01 34.26 26.06
N ALA A 108 28.17 34.92 25.96
CA ALA A 108 29.45 34.32 25.62
C ALA A 108 30.25 33.88 26.87
N SER A 109 30.89 32.71 26.83
CA SER A 109 31.93 32.32 27.81
C SER A 109 33.04 31.44 27.18
N THR A 110 34.26 31.58 27.72
CA THR A 110 35.58 31.31 27.11
C THR A 110 36.18 29.94 27.52
N PRO A 111 36.90 29.17 26.65
CA PRO A 111 37.48 27.87 27.03
C PRO A 111 39.00 27.90 27.35
N THR A 112 39.46 26.94 28.18
CA THR A 112 40.87 26.62 28.53
C THR A 112 41.25 25.23 27.96
N PRO A 113 42.51 24.94 27.52
CA PRO A 113 42.83 23.83 26.59
C PRO A 113 43.56 22.61 27.19
N THR A 114 43.77 21.56 26.35
CA THR A 114 44.94 20.62 26.20
C THR A 114 44.62 19.10 26.38
N PRO A 115 45.28 18.11 25.71
CA PRO A 115 45.83 17.94 24.34
C PRO A 115 45.42 16.61 23.62
N THR A 116 45.55 16.54 22.28
CA THR A 116 45.36 15.31 21.46
C THR A 116 46.69 14.79 20.88
N LYS A 117 46.89 13.47 20.93
CA LYS A 117 48.05 12.71 20.45
C LYS A 117 47.99 12.43 18.93
N ALA A 118 49.18 12.35 18.32
CA ALA A 118 49.50 12.27 16.88
C ALA A 118 49.01 11.00 16.14
N PRO A 119 48.90 11.04 14.79
CA PRO A 119 48.21 10.03 13.96
C PRO A 119 49.11 8.87 13.50
N ALA A 120 48.50 7.70 13.25
CA ALA A 120 49.15 6.56 12.60
C ALA A 120 48.41 6.14 11.32
N ALA A 121 49.19 5.68 10.34
CA ALA A 121 48.91 5.70 8.91
C ALA A 121 47.92 4.64 8.37
N THR A 122 47.36 4.99 7.21
CA THR A 122 46.62 4.16 6.25
C THR A 122 47.47 3.01 5.69
N PRO A 123 46.85 1.86 5.37
CA PRO A 123 47.23 1.15 4.16
C PRO A 123 46.03 0.87 3.24
N THR A 124 46.27 1.04 1.94
CA THR A 124 45.39 0.71 0.80
C THR A 124 45.70 -0.73 0.31
N PRO A 125 44.98 -1.30 -0.69
CA PRO A 125 44.43 -2.65 -0.65
C PRO A 125 45.31 -3.72 -1.33
N SER A 126 45.10 -5.00 -1.02
CA SER A 126 45.67 -6.11 -1.80
C SER A 126 44.67 -7.28 -1.91
N ASP A 127 44.45 -7.71 -3.15
CA ASP A 127 43.75 -8.94 -3.52
C ASP A 127 44.53 -10.18 -3.05
N GLY A 128 43.83 -11.16 -2.49
CA GLY A 128 44.40 -12.44 -2.08
C GLY A 128 43.33 -13.51 -1.91
N SER A 129 43.38 -14.52 -2.78
CA SER A 129 42.52 -15.70 -2.84
C SER A 129 42.91 -16.79 -1.84
N SER A 130 41.96 -17.71 -1.57
CA SER A 130 42.03 -19.00 -0.84
C SER A 130 41.92 -18.89 0.70
N THR A 131 41.26 -19.77 1.45
CA THR A 131 40.79 -21.15 1.20
C THR A 131 39.58 -21.47 2.09
N SER A 132 38.74 -22.38 1.62
CA SER A 132 37.45 -22.82 2.18
C SER A 132 37.54 -23.67 3.47
N SER A 133 36.69 -23.37 4.46
CA SER A 133 36.02 -24.41 5.25
C SER A 133 34.70 -24.75 4.55
N GLY A 134 34.70 -25.80 3.73
CA GLY A 134 33.58 -26.17 2.86
C GLY A 134 32.34 -26.62 3.65
N LYS A 135 31.38 -25.71 3.85
CA LYS A 135 29.96 -26.08 3.93
C LYS A 135 29.39 -25.95 2.53
N GLU A 136 28.88 -27.04 1.95
CA GLU A 136 28.16 -26.95 0.67
C GLU A 136 27.00 -25.95 0.79
N ALA A 137 26.91 -25.08 -0.20
CA ALA A 137 25.74 -24.25 -0.45
C ALA A 137 24.50 -25.15 -0.60
N TYR A 138 23.48 -24.89 0.21
CA TYR A 138 22.15 -25.51 0.06
C TYR A 138 21.70 -25.46 -1.40
N LYS A 139 21.05 -26.49 -1.95
CA LYS A 139 20.40 -26.42 -3.27
C LYS A 139 18.90 -26.61 -3.10
N ILE A 140 18.21 -25.54 -2.72
CA ILE A 140 16.77 -25.58 -2.45
C ILE A 140 16.03 -24.99 -3.66
N SER A 141 15.18 -25.79 -4.30
CA SER A 141 14.33 -25.34 -5.40
C SER A 141 13.32 -24.31 -4.93
N ALA A 142 13.17 -23.22 -5.68
CA ALA A 142 12.26 -22.13 -5.35
C ALA A 142 11.76 -21.40 -6.61
N ALA A 143 10.80 -20.50 -6.44
CA ALA A 143 10.30 -19.64 -7.50
C ALA A 143 10.11 -18.19 -7.02
N ILE A 144 10.36 -17.24 -7.92
CA ILE A 144 10.03 -15.83 -7.71
C ILE A 144 8.50 -15.68 -7.71
N THR A 145 7.96 -14.99 -6.70
CA THR A 145 6.52 -14.76 -6.51
C THR A 145 6.06 -13.34 -6.83
N ALA A 146 7.00 -12.41 -7.08
CA ALA A 146 6.71 -11.01 -7.38
C ALA A 146 6.72 -10.74 -8.90
N THR A 147 5.90 -9.80 -9.36
CA THR A 147 5.83 -9.41 -10.79
C THR A 147 7.13 -8.77 -11.29
N ASN A 148 7.87 -8.09 -10.41
CA ASN A 148 9.23 -7.59 -10.67
C ASN A 148 10.00 -7.52 -9.35
N VAL A 149 11.05 -8.33 -9.20
CA VAL A 149 11.96 -8.27 -8.04
C VAL A 149 13.39 -8.01 -8.49
N ASN A 150 14.02 -7.03 -7.86
CA ASN A 150 15.42 -6.70 -8.13
C ASN A 150 16.34 -7.73 -7.48
N ILE A 151 17.17 -8.37 -8.31
CA ILE A 151 18.30 -9.18 -7.85
C ILE A 151 19.48 -8.24 -7.65
N ARG A 152 20.11 -8.35 -6.49
CA ARG A 152 21.14 -7.44 -5.99
C ARG A 152 22.49 -8.13 -5.91
N SER A 153 23.57 -7.34 -6.03
CA SER A 153 24.95 -7.84 -5.89
C SER A 153 25.28 -8.33 -4.47
N THR A 154 24.69 -7.71 -3.45
CA THR A 154 24.81 -8.10 -2.03
C THR A 154 23.44 -8.06 -1.34
N ALA A 155 23.33 -8.64 -0.14
CA ALA A 155 22.11 -8.64 0.68
C ALA A 155 21.80 -7.24 1.23
N SER A 156 21.37 -6.33 0.35
CA SER A 156 20.96 -4.96 0.66
C SER A 156 20.03 -4.40 -0.41
N THR A 157 19.01 -3.64 -0.01
CA THR A 157 18.12 -2.93 -0.94
C THR A 157 18.84 -1.82 -1.70
N SER A 158 19.92 -1.27 -1.14
CA SER A 158 20.79 -0.25 -1.74
C SER A 158 21.94 -0.80 -2.61
N ALA A 159 22.12 -2.13 -2.65
CA ALA A 159 23.16 -2.73 -3.47
C ALA A 159 22.87 -2.59 -4.97
N LYS A 160 23.91 -2.65 -5.81
CA LYS A 160 23.77 -2.60 -7.28
C LYS A 160 22.74 -3.62 -7.77
N LYS A 161 21.77 -3.17 -8.56
CA LYS A 161 20.83 -4.01 -9.31
C LYS A 161 21.61 -4.81 -10.35
N LEU A 162 21.51 -6.13 -10.31
CA LEU A 162 22.04 -7.02 -11.34
C LEU A 162 21.01 -7.22 -12.46
N ILE A 163 19.78 -7.57 -12.09
CA ILE A 163 18.65 -7.77 -13.01
C ILE A 163 17.33 -7.62 -12.25
N ALA A 164 16.20 -7.52 -12.95
CA ALA A 164 14.88 -7.77 -12.37
C ALA A 164 14.36 -9.12 -12.87
N LEU A 165 13.82 -9.95 -11.97
CA LEU A 165 13.15 -11.20 -12.31
C LEU A 165 11.64 -11.08 -12.01
N SER A 166 10.82 -11.74 -12.82
CA SER A 166 9.35 -11.70 -12.71
C SER A 166 8.80 -13.09 -12.42
N LYS A 167 7.65 -13.18 -11.74
CA LYS A 167 6.95 -14.44 -11.51
C LYS A 167 6.37 -15.01 -12.82
N PRO A 168 6.34 -16.34 -13.00
CA PRO A 168 7.01 -17.37 -12.21
C PRO A 168 8.42 -17.69 -12.77
N GLN A 169 9.48 -17.11 -12.19
CA GLN A 169 10.86 -17.48 -12.52
C GLN A 169 11.38 -18.57 -11.56
N LYS A 170 11.80 -19.72 -12.10
CA LYS A 170 12.46 -20.78 -11.32
C LYS A 170 13.86 -20.34 -10.92
N VAL A 171 14.20 -20.57 -9.64
CA VAL A 171 15.49 -20.21 -9.04
C VAL A 171 15.93 -21.30 -8.07
N THR A 172 17.23 -21.35 -7.75
CA THR A 172 17.76 -22.23 -6.70
C THR A 172 18.38 -21.39 -5.60
N ILE A 173 17.93 -21.55 -4.36
CA ILE A 173 18.55 -20.90 -3.20
C ILE A 173 19.86 -21.62 -2.91
N THR A 174 20.95 -20.86 -2.86
CA THR A 174 22.32 -21.32 -2.61
C THR A 174 22.87 -20.88 -1.26
N ASN A 175 22.36 -19.77 -0.72
CA ASN A 175 22.76 -19.29 0.59
C ASN A 175 21.66 -18.42 1.21
N GLU A 176 21.76 -18.15 2.50
CA GLU A 176 20.92 -17.20 3.22
C GLU A 176 21.75 -16.22 4.06
N VAL A 177 21.26 -15.00 4.20
CA VAL A 177 21.85 -13.96 5.06
C VAL A 177 20.72 -13.25 5.80
N ILE A 178 20.87 -13.05 7.10
CA ILE A 178 19.96 -12.21 7.89
C ILE A 178 20.68 -10.89 8.16
N LYS A 179 20.15 -9.77 7.65
CA LYS A 179 20.71 -8.42 7.84
C LYS A 179 19.56 -7.46 8.18
N SER A 180 19.72 -6.66 9.23
CA SER A 180 18.66 -5.74 9.70
C SER A 180 17.30 -6.44 9.91
N SER A 181 17.31 -7.65 10.51
CA SER A 181 16.12 -8.49 10.74
C SER A 181 15.38 -8.98 9.49
N GLN A 182 15.91 -8.72 8.29
CA GLN A 182 15.37 -9.23 7.02
C GLN A 182 16.17 -10.44 6.56
N LYS A 183 15.48 -11.48 6.09
CA LYS A 183 16.09 -12.68 5.52
C LYS A 183 16.27 -12.51 4.02
N TRP A 184 17.48 -12.70 3.55
CA TRP A 184 17.87 -12.63 2.14
C TRP A 184 18.31 -14.00 1.65
N TYR A 185 17.90 -14.38 0.46
CA TYR A 185 18.40 -15.56 -0.22
C TYR A 185 19.41 -15.14 -1.29
N ARG A 186 20.56 -15.80 -1.31
CA ARG A 186 21.39 -15.84 -2.50
C ARG A 186 20.80 -16.91 -3.41
N ILE A 187 20.38 -16.51 -4.60
CA ILE A 187 19.78 -17.41 -5.58
C ILE A 187 20.66 -17.53 -6.82
N THR A 188 20.59 -18.68 -7.48
CA THR A 188 21.00 -18.84 -8.87
C THR A 188 19.77 -18.87 -9.76
N TYR A 189 19.89 -18.26 -10.94
CA TYR A 189 18.83 -18.13 -11.92
C TYR A 189 19.41 -18.19 -13.34
N THR A 190 18.59 -18.65 -14.29
CA THR A 190 18.97 -18.77 -15.70
C THR A 190 18.11 -17.83 -16.54
N VAL A 191 18.76 -16.91 -17.25
CA VAL A 191 18.14 -16.00 -18.23
C VAL A 191 18.95 -16.09 -19.52
N ASN A 192 18.30 -16.24 -20.67
CA ASN A 192 18.95 -16.38 -21.98
C ASN A 192 20.04 -17.48 -22.00
N LYS A 193 19.74 -18.66 -21.42
CA LYS A 193 20.66 -19.81 -21.28
C LYS A 193 21.94 -19.53 -20.46
N LYS A 194 22.07 -18.36 -19.82
CA LYS A 194 23.17 -18.02 -18.94
C LYS A 194 22.74 -18.11 -17.47
N THR A 195 23.48 -18.88 -16.68
CA THR A 195 23.27 -18.98 -15.23
C THR A 195 24.03 -17.86 -14.52
N SER A 196 23.36 -17.14 -13.62
CA SER A 196 23.93 -16.06 -12.82
C SER A 196 23.46 -16.19 -11.37
N ALA A 197 24.09 -15.44 -10.45
CA ALA A 197 23.75 -15.46 -9.03
C ALA A 197 23.60 -14.04 -8.47
N GLY A 198 22.75 -13.89 -7.45
CA GLY A 198 22.58 -12.64 -6.72
C GLY A 198 21.65 -12.79 -5.52
N TYR A 199 21.42 -11.70 -4.81
CA TYR A 199 20.63 -11.67 -3.57
C TYR A 199 19.24 -11.10 -3.81
N VAL A 200 18.26 -11.68 -3.12
CA VAL A 200 16.86 -11.27 -3.14
C VAL A 200 16.24 -11.45 -1.75
N LEU A 201 15.30 -10.59 -1.37
CA LEU A 201 14.56 -10.74 -0.11
C LEU A 201 13.74 -12.04 -0.15
N SER A 202 13.75 -12.79 0.97
CA SER A 202 13.03 -14.07 1.07
C SER A 202 11.54 -13.93 0.82
N ASP A 203 10.97 -12.75 1.06
CA ASP A 203 9.54 -12.50 0.94
C ASP A 203 9.04 -12.68 -0.50
N TYR A 204 9.92 -12.46 -1.48
CA TYR A 204 9.63 -12.59 -2.92
C TYR A 204 10.01 -13.95 -3.51
N VAL A 205 10.41 -14.91 -2.68
CA VAL A 205 10.86 -16.24 -3.12
C VAL A 205 10.10 -17.31 -2.35
N LYS A 206 9.32 -18.16 -3.03
CA LYS A 206 8.60 -19.28 -2.42
C LYS A 206 9.38 -20.58 -2.61
N LEU A 207 9.55 -21.34 -1.53
CA LEU A 207 10.18 -22.66 -1.58
C LEU A 207 9.29 -23.67 -2.32
N ASN A 208 9.92 -24.49 -3.17
CA ASN A 208 9.30 -25.66 -3.80
C ASN A 208 9.77 -26.91 -3.03
N VAL A 209 9.15 -27.18 -1.88
CA VAL A 209 9.53 -28.29 -0.99
C VAL A 209 8.97 -29.61 -1.53
N THR A 210 9.76 -30.32 -2.35
CA THR A 210 9.44 -31.69 -2.81
C THR A 210 10.00 -32.77 -1.89
N ALA A 211 11.02 -32.42 -1.09
CA ALA A 211 11.59 -33.22 -0.02
C ALA A 211 11.86 -32.32 1.19
N ALA A 212 11.77 -32.86 2.41
CA ALA A 212 11.95 -32.08 3.63
C ALA A 212 13.32 -31.40 3.65
N VAL A 213 13.35 -30.09 3.92
CA VAL A 213 14.56 -29.28 3.96
C VAL A 213 15.07 -29.20 5.40
N ASN A 214 16.35 -29.49 5.63
CA ASN A 214 16.94 -29.38 6.95
C ASN A 214 17.06 -27.91 7.38
N GLY A 215 16.62 -27.61 8.60
CA GLY A 215 16.68 -26.30 9.21
C GLY A 215 17.26 -26.32 10.62
N THR A 216 17.62 -25.15 11.12
CA THR A 216 18.08 -24.92 12.48
C THR A 216 17.37 -23.69 13.04
N VAL A 217 16.92 -23.78 14.29
CA VAL A 217 16.25 -22.69 14.98
C VAL A 217 17.25 -21.61 15.35
N SER A 218 17.07 -20.38 14.88
CA SER A 218 18.02 -19.28 15.12
C SER A 218 17.89 -18.67 16.53
N LYS A 219 16.66 -18.63 17.06
CA LYS A 219 16.31 -18.25 18.44
C LYS A 219 15.16 -19.13 18.91
N ALA A 220 15.08 -19.42 20.22
CA ALA A 220 14.05 -20.30 20.76
C ALA A 220 12.64 -19.89 20.30
N VAL A 221 11.87 -20.85 19.76
CA VAL A 221 10.57 -20.60 19.13
C VAL A 221 9.49 -21.54 19.67
N LYS A 222 8.38 -20.97 20.12
CA LYS A 222 7.18 -21.72 20.52
C LYS A 222 6.41 -22.15 19.27
N LEU A 223 6.16 -23.45 19.12
CA LEU A 223 5.48 -24.00 17.94
C LEU A 223 3.99 -23.72 18.00
N LYS A 224 3.41 -23.33 16.86
CA LYS A 224 1.97 -23.04 16.73
C LYS A 224 1.24 -24.10 15.92
N LYS A 225 -0.05 -24.30 16.22
CA LYS A 225 -0.92 -25.24 15.51
C LYS A 225 -1.23 -24.79 14.07
N LEU A 226 -1.30 -23.47 13.85
CA LEU A 226 -1.53 -22.85 12.55
C LEU A 226 -0.49 -21.75 12.29
N ALA A 227 -0.31 -21.38 11.01
CA ALA A 227 0.51 -20.26 10.59
C ALA A 227 -0.19 -18.92 10.90
N SER A 228 -0.10 -18.44 12.13
CA SER A 228 -0.62 -17.14 12.56
C SER A 228 -0.08 -16.79 13.94
N ASP A 229 0.21 -15.52 14.20
CA ASP A 229 0.63 -15.08 15.53
C ASP A 229 -0.45 -15.30 16.61
N SER A 230 -1.73 -15.34 16.22
CA SER A 230 -2.86 -15.61 17.12
C SER A 230 -3.15 -17.10 17.33
N ALA A 231 -2.49 -17.99 16.59
CA ALA A 231 -2.75 -19.42 16.69
C ALA A 231 -2.28 -20.01 18.03
N ALA A 232 -3.07 -20.94 18.57
CA ALA A 232 -2.74 -21.69 19.77
C ALA A 232 -1.41 -22.44 19.63
N TYR A 233 -0.69 -22.56 20.73
CA TYR A 233 0.56 -23.31 20.78
C TYR A 233 0.32 -24.83 20.70
N ILE A 234 1.31 -25.55 20.20
CA ILE A 234 1.36 -27.00 20.35
C ILE A 234 1.74 -27.33 21.79
N THR A 235 1.05 -28.30 22.38
CA THR A 235 1.33 -28.78 23.73
C THR A 235 1.64 -30.27 23.74
N ASP A 236 2.41 -30.75 24.72
CA ASP A 236 2.53 -32.18 25.00
C ASP A 236 1.28 -32.74 25.71
N SER A 237 1.30 -34.05 26.02
CA SER A 237 0.24 -34.74 26.75
C SER A 237 -0.02 -34.20 28.16
N LYS A 238 0.91 -33.42 28.71
CA LYS A 238 0.79 -32.74 30.02
C LYS A 238 0.43 -31.26 29.87
N LYS A 239 -0.01 -30.83 28.68
CA LYS A 239 -0.38 -29.45 28.33
C LYS A 239 0.77 -28.43 28.38
N ASN A 240 2.05 -28.86 28.39
CA ASN A 240 3.17 -27.93 28.32
C ASN A 240 3.40 -27.45 26.89
N ILE A 241 3.66 -26.15 26.70
CA ILE A 241 3.96 -25.56 25.39
C ILE A 241 5.26 -26.13 24.82
N ILE A 242 5.21 -26.61 23.58
CA ILE A 242 6.39 -27.07 22.85
C ILE A 242 7.16 -25.88 22.30
N SER A 243 8.36 -25.68 22.85
CA SER A 243 9.35 -24.71 22.38
C SER A 243 10.56 -25.42 21.81
N ALA A 244 10.93 -25.10 20.57
CA ALA A 244 12.17 -25.54 19.96
C ALA A 244 13.29 -24.60 20.42
N ALA A 245 14.33 -25.16 21.03
CA ALA A 245 15.44 -24.38 21.59
C ALA A 245 16.28 -23.71 20.48
N ALA A 246 16.99 -22.63 20.82
CA ALA A 246 17.97 -22.05 19.90
C ALA A 246 19.00 -23.13 19.49
N LYS A 247 19.38 -23.14 18.21
CA LYS A 247 20.24 -24.13 17.55
C LYS A 247 19.66 -25.55 17.43
N ALA A 248 18.40 -25.78 17.80
CA ALA A 248 17.75 -27.07 17.57
C ALA A 248 17.60 -27.38 16.07
N SER A 249 17.86 -28.63 15.69
CA SER A 249 17.62 -29.12 14.33
C SER A 249 16.14 -29.40 14.08
N VAL A 250 15.66 -29.00 12.90
CA VAL A 250 14.27 -29.17 12.46
C VAL A 250 14.21 -29.60 10.99
N SER A 251 13.11 -30.21 10.58
CA SER A 251 12.85 -30.52 9.16
C SER A 251 11.68 -29.66 8.65
N ILE A 252 11.91 -28.85 7.62
CA ILE A 252 10.91 -27.99 6.97
C ILE A 252 10.13 -28.83 5.96
N LEU A 253 8.82 -28.96 6.16
CA LEU A 253 7.90 -29.71 5.31
C LEU A 253 7.23 -28.84 4.26
N SER A 254 6.94 -27.58 4.58
CA SER A 254 6.32 -26.63 3.66
C SER A 254 6.50 -25.18 4.11
N GLU A 255 6.34 -24.25 3.16
CA GLU A 255 6.23 -22.81 3.40
C GLU A 255 4.77 -22.37 3.17
N THR A 256 4.25 -21.53 4.06
CA THR A 256 2.99 -20.83 3.87
C THR A 256 3.11 -19.37 4.32
N THR A 257 2.17 -18.55 3.91
CA THR A 257 2.05 -17.15 4.33
C THR A 257 0.74 -16.98 5.06
N ASP A 258 0.73 -16.30 6.20
CA ASP A 258 -0.51 -16.01 6.93
C ASP A 258 -1.31 -14.86 6.29
N GLY A 259 -2.52 -14.59 6.80
CA GLY A 259 -3.36 -13.49 6.33
C GLY A 259 -2.75 -12.09 6.52
N LYS A 260 -1.60 -11.96 7.18
CA LYS A 260 -0.85 -10.71 7.39
C LYS A 260 0.42 -10.64 6.52
N GLY A 261 0.62 -11.59 5.60
CA GLY A 261 1.79 -11.60 4.72
C GLY A 261 3.07 -12.14 5.36
N LYS A 262 3.04 -12.60 6.62
CA LYS A 262 4.20 -13.15 7.31
C LYS A 262 4.43 -14.59 6.88
N LYS A 263 5.69 -14.93 6.58
CA LYS A 263 6.07 -16.29 6.17
C LYS A 263 6.26 -17.22 7.37
N TRP A 264 5.72 -18.42 7.24
CA TRP A 264 5.78 -19.49 8.22
C TRP A 264 6.29 -20.77 7.57
N PHE A 265 7.16 -21.49 8.29
CA PHE A 265 7.51 -22.86 7.93
C PHE A 265 6.71 -23.83 8.78
N LYS A 266 6.09 -24.83 8.11
CA LYS A 266 5.66 -26.04 8.79
C LYS A 266 6.90 -26.90 9.02
N ILE A 267 7.24 -27.13 10.28
CA ILE A 267 8.45 -27.86 10.67
C ILE A 267 8.11 -29.09 11.51
N VAL A 268 8.99 -30.08 11.45
CA VAL A 268 9.08 -31.18 12.41
C VAL A 268 10.24 -30.90 13.36
N TYR A 269 9.96 -30.89 14.65
CA TYR A 269 10.94 -30.74 15.73
C TYR A 269 10.92 -31.99 16.61
N LYS A 270 12.10 -32.55 16.90
CA LYS A 270 12.24 -33.71 17.79
C LYS A 270 12.68 -33.23 19.18
N LYS A 271 11.87 -33.50 20.21
CA LYS A 271 12.20 -33.24 21.62
C LYS A 271 12.25 -34.59 22.34
N GLY A 272 13.44 -35.04 22.72
CA GLY A 272 13.64 -36.43 23.18
C GLY A 272 13.38 -37.42 22.03
N ASN A 273 12.55 -38.44 22.26
CA ASN A 273 12.15 -39.39 21.20
C ASN A 273 10.87 -38.98 20.46
N THR A 274 10.17 -37.94 20.91
CA THR A 274 8.88 -37.51 20.36
C THR A 274 9.06 -36.46 19.26
N LYS A 275 8.33 -36.62 18.15
CA LYS A 275 8.28 -35.65 17.05
C LYS A 275 7.03 -34.77 17.19
N TYR A 276 7.22 -33.46 17.04
CA TYR A 276 6.15 -32.47 17.02
C TYR A 276 6.14 -31.76 15.66
N THR A 277 4.96 -31.65 15.05
CA THR A 277 4.78 -30.97 13.76
C THR A 277 3.99 -29.69 13.98
N GLY A 278 4.57 -28.54 13.65
CA GLY A 278 3.95 -27.23 13.88
C GLY A 278 4.51 -26.12 13.02
N TYR A 279 4.02 -24.90 13.24
CA TYR A 279 4.44 -23.72 12.50
C TYR A 279 5.38 -22.83 13.32
N ALA A 280 6.43 -22.34 12.66
CA ALA A 280 7.37 -21.36 13.19
C ALA A 280 7.60 -20.23 12.15
N PRO A 281 7.85 -18.97 12.57
CA PRO A 281 8.17 -17.89 11.64
C PRO A 281 9.41 -18.21 10.80
N ALA A 282 9.36 -17.99 9.50
CA ALA A 282 10.43 -18.38 8.57
C ALA A 282 11.77 -17.66 8.86
N ASN A 283 11.73 -16.44 9.41
CA ASN A 283 12.92 -15.69 9.81
C ASN A 283 13.58 -16.21 11.11
N GLN A 284 12.91 -17.12 11.84
CA GLN A 284 13.45 -17.79 13.03
C GLN A 284 14.06 -19.16 12.71
N ILE A 285 14.00 -19.59 11.45
CA ILE A 285 14.55 -20.86 11.00
C ILE A 285 15.57 -20.60 9.89
N SER A 286 16.79 -21.05 10.10
CA SER A 286 17.88 -21.02 9.12
C SER A 286 18.02 -22.36 8.41
N PHE A 287 18.47 -22.38 7.15
CA PHE A 287 18.78 -23.65 6.47
C PHE A 287 20.04 -24.32 7.07
N ALA A 288 20.05 -25.65 7.17
CA ALA A 288 21.08 -26.43 7.89
C ALA A 288 21.79 -27.46 7.00
N SER A 289 23.11 -27.34 6.84
CA SER A 289 23.89 -28.02 5.77
C SER A 289 23.89 -29.49 6.04
N LYS A 290 23.71 -30.30 5.00
CA LYS A 290 23.96 -31.73 5.14
C LYS A 290 25.46 -31.87 5.37
N ALA A 291 25.86 -32.37 6.54
CA ALA A 291 27.23 -32.78 6.75
C ALA A 291 27.51 -33.92 5.75
N VAL A 292 28.40 -33.68 4.80
CA VAL A 292 28.97 -34.76 3.98
C VAL A 292 29.91 -35.51 4.91
N THR A 293 29.58 -36.75 5.25
CA THR A 293 30.54 -37.68 5.81
C THR A 293 31.66 -37.82 4.77
N PRO A 294 32.94 -37.56 5.10
CA PRO A 294 34.02 -37.77 4.14
C PRO A 294 34.05 -39.25 3.75
N THR A 295 33.66 -39.54 2.52
CA THR A 295 33.90 -40.85 1.90
C THR A 295 35.40 -41.00 1.75
N ALA A 296 35.97 -42.06 2.30
CA ALA A 296 37.39 -42.36 2.25
C ALA A 296 37.91 -42.25 0.81
N THR A 297 39.00 -41.50 0.64
CA THR A 297 39.75 -41.37 -0.60
C THR A 297 40.15 -42.77 -1.11
N PRO A 298 39.66 -43.23 -2.28
CA PRO A 298 40.17 -44.44 -2.88
C PRO A 298 41.61 -44.21 -3.34
N THR A 299 42.48 -45.12 -2.92
CA THR A 299 43.88 -45.24 -3.33
C THR A 299 44.00 -45.29 -4.86
N PRO A 300 44.98 -44.60 -5.48
CA PRO A 300 45.09 -44.55 -6.94
C PRO A 300 45.47 -45.92 -7.52
N THR A 301 44.55 -46.52 -8.26
CA THR A 301 44.80 -47.71 -9.07
C THR A 301 45.19 -47.28 -10.49
N ALA A 302 46.26 -47.91 -11.01
CA ALA A 302 46.89 -47.60 -12.28
C ALA A 302 45.95 -47.64 -13.48
N ALA A 303 46.24 -46.78 -14.45
CA ALA A 303 45.51 -46.58 -15.70
C ALA A 303 45.52 -47.84 -16.59
N PRO A 304 44.36 -48.26 -17.13
CA PRO A 304 44.30 -49.16 -18.27
C PRO A 304 43.99 -48.42 -19.59
N THR A 305 44.74 -48.85 -20.60
CA THR A 305 44.76 -48.54 -22.03
C THR A 305 43.40 -48.75 -22.74
N PRO A 306 43.08 -47.97 -23.81
CA PRO A 306 41.81 -48.08 -24.52
C PRO A 306 41.72 -49.33 -25.42
N ALA A 307 40.54 -49.95 -25.46
CA ALA A 307 40.17 -51.05 -26.37
C ALA A 307 38.75 -50.85 -26.93
N PRO A 308 38.43 -51.44 -28.11
CA PRO A 308 37.80 -50.72 -29.22
C PRO A 308 36.26 -50.78 -29.27
N THR A 309 35.74 -49.79 -30.00
CA THR A 309 34.37 -49.55 -30.42
C THR A 309 33.71 -50.77 -31.06
N LYS A 310 32.47 -51.09 -30.67
CA LYS A 310 31.55 -51.94 -31.46
C LYS A 310 30.23 -51.19 -31.78
N THR A 311 29.89 -51.36 -33.05
CA THR A 311 28.81 -50.87 -33.91
C THR A 311 27.39 -51.08 -33.35
N PRO A 312 26.40 -50.21 -33.69
CA PRO A 312 25.05 -50.26 -33.15
C PRO A 312 24.19 -51.39 -33.74
N THR A 313 23.32 -51.96 -32.89
CA THR A 313 22.28 -52.94 -33.27
C THR A 313 20.90 -52.28 -33.14
N PRO A 314 19.95 -52.50 -34.08
CA PRO A 314 18.80 -51.62 -34.30
C PRO A 314 17.67 -51.73 -33.27
N THR A 315 16.98 -50.60 -33.15
CA THR A 315 15.79 -50.30 -32.36
C THR A 315 14.62 -51.26 -32.57
N VAL A 316 14.12 -51.83 -31.47
CA VAL A 316 12.81 -52.49 -31.41
C VAL A 316 11.75 -51.47 -30.98
N LYS A 317 10.70 -51.37 -31.78
CA LYS A 317 9.51 -50.52 -31.62
C LYS A 317 8.78 -50.87 -30.30
N PRO A 318 8.46 -49.89 -29.43
CA PRO A 318 7.70 -50.17 -28.21
C PRO A 318 6.23 -50.49 -28.52
N THR A 319 5.80 -51.63 -28.01
CA THR A 319 4.41 -52.11 -27.92
C THR A 319 3.64 -51.26 -26.89
N PRO A 320 2.38 -50.87 -27.15
CA PRO A 320 1.58 -50.09 -26.21
C PRO A 320 1.33 -50.86 -24.92
N THR A 321 1.71 -50.26 -23.79
CA THR A 321 1.42 -50.77 -22.44
C THR A 321 -0.04 -50.42 -22.08
N PRO A 322 -0.85 -51.37 -21.55
CA PRO A 322 -2.25 -51.13 -21.25
C PRO A 322 -2.43 -50.07 -20.16
N THR A 323 -3.38 -49.18 -20.41
CA THR A 323 -3.82 -48.10 -19.54
C THR A 323 -4.40 -48.66 -18.25
N VAL A 324 -3.77 -48.37 -17.12
CA VAL A 324 -4.31 -48.69 -15.79
C VAL A 324 -5.48 -47.75 -15.53
N LYS A 325 -6.68 -48.33 -15.41
CA LYS A 325 -7.92 -47.66 -14.99
C LYS A 325 -7.68 -46.97 -13.63
N PRO A 326 -8.00 -45.67 -13.47
CA PRO A 326 -7.83 -45.00 -12.20
C PRO A 326 -8.71 -45.66 -11.13
N THR A 327 -8.06 -46.16 -10.08
CA THR A 327 -8.70 -46.59 -8.84
C THR A 327 -9.35 -45.35 -8.20
N PRO A 328 -10.64 -45.40 -7.82
CA PRO A 328 -11.29 -44.29 -7.14
C PRO A 328 -10.58 -44.01 -5.82
N THR A 329 -10.03 -42.79 -5.70
CA THR A 329 -9.54 -42.24 -4.45
C THR A 329 -10.69 -42.25 -3.43
N PRO A 330 -10.49 -42.78 -2.21
CA PRO A 330 -11.56 -42.83 -1.21
C PRO A 330 -12.06 -41.43 -0.91
N THR A 331 -13.35 -41.24 -1.16
CA THR A 331 -14.12 -40.07 -0.73
C THR A 331 -13.94 -39.93 0.78
N VAL A 332 -13.36 -38.81 1.21
CA VAL A 332 -13.43 -38.39 2.61
C VAL A 332 -14.90 -38.11 2.92
N THR A 333 -15.54 -39.07 3.58
CA THR A 333 -16.84 -38.88 4.21
C THR A 333 -16.71 -37.67 5.16
N PRO A 334 -17.57 -36.64 5.03
CA PRO A 334 -17.58 -35.56 6.00
C PRO A 334 -17.76 -36.17 7.39
N THR A 335 -16.84 -35.89 8.29
CA THR A 335 -17.01 -36.23 9.70
C THR A 335 -18.32 -35.58 10.16
N PRO A 336 -19.32 -36.34 10.63
CA PRO A 336 -20.55 -35.75 11.12
C PRO A 336 -20.19 -34.76 12.23
N THR A 337 -20.61 -33.51 12.02
CA THR A 337 -20.70 -32.51 13.07
C THR A 337 -21.39 -33.14 14.27
N PRO A 338 -20.89 -32.98 15.51
CA PRO A 338 -21.46 -33.62 16.68
C PRO A 338 -22.97 -33.36 16.72
N THR A 339 -23.75 -34.45 16.65
CA THR A 339 -25.17 -34.42 16.97
C THR A 339 -25.29 -33.95 18.43
N PRO A 340 -26.04 -32.86 18.71
CA PRO A 340 -26.26 -32.43 20.09
C PRO A 340 -26.90 -33.58 20.87
N THR A 341 -26.26 -33.98 21.97
CA THR A 341 -26.83 -34.91 22.94
C THR A 341 -28.17 -34.33 23.40
N THR A 342 -29.23 -35.14 23.32
CA THR A 342 -30.57 -34.87 23.86
C THR A 342 -30.51 -34.74 25.38
N GLY A 343 -30.02 -33.61 25.88
CA GLY A 343 -30.35 -33.10 27.20
C GLY A 343 -31.71 -32.43 27.13
N ALA A 344 -32.56 -32.64 28.14
CA ALA A 344 -33.85 -31.96 28.27
C ALA A 344 -33.62 -30.44 28.11
N GLY A 345 -34.11 -29.87 27.01
CA GLY A 345 -33.92 -28.46 26.70
C GLY A 345 -34.59 -27.58 27.76
N MET A 346 -33.94 -26.49 28.15
CA MET A 346 -34.53 -25.53 29.09
C MET A 346 -35.55 -24.65 28.37
N GLU A 347 -36.73 -24.45 28.95
CA GLU A 347 -37.71 -23.53 28.40
C GLU A 347 -37.22 -22.08 28.51
N GLY A 348 -37.42 -21.32 27.42
CA GLY A 348 -37.15 -19.90 27.34
C GLY A 348 -38.30 -19.13 26.71
N ILE A 349 -38.44 -17.86 27.09
CA ILE A 349 -39.42 -16.93 26.53
C ILE A 349 -38.67 -15.75 25.93
N VAL A 350 -39.02 -15.36 24.70
CA VAL A 350 -38.46 -14.16 24.07
C VAL A 350 -38.97 -12.91 24.79
N GLN A 351 -38.07 -12.12 25.37
CA GLN A 351 -38.40 -10.91 26.15
C GLN A 351 -38.08 -9.61 25.41
N PHE A 352 -37.54 -9.70 24.20
CA PHE A 352 -37.24 -8.53 23.37
C PHE A 352 -38.54 -7.96 22.78
N ALA A 353 -38.81 -6.67 23.03
CA ALA A 353 -40.00 -5.95 22.54
C ALA A 353 -40.02 -5.73 21.00
N GLY A 354 -38.92 -6.06 20.32
CA GLY A 354 -38.81 -6.02 18.86
C GLY A 354 -38.81 -7.40 18.21
N THR A 355 -38.36 -7.46 16.97
CA THR A 355 -38.27 -8.70 16.18
C THR A 355 -36.92 -9.37 16.42
N VAL A 356 -36.93 -10.63 16.89
CA VAL A 356 -35.72 -11.44 17.08
C VAL A 356 -35.49 -12.32 15.86
N TYR A 357 -34.40 -12.09 15.13
CA TYR A 357 -34.04 -12.91 13.99
C TYR A 357 -33.38 -14.21 14.41
N VAL A 358 -33.73 -15.30 13.73
CA VAL A 358 -33.15 -16.63 13.93
C VAL A 358 -32.08 -16.88 12.87
N TYR A 359 -30.93 -17.41 13.28
CA TYR A 359 -29.77 -17.63 12.42
C TYR A 359 -29.48 -19.11 12.18
N VAL A 360 -28.99 -19.48 11.00
CA VAL A 360 -28.58 -20.87 10.67
C VAL A 360 -27.20 -21.17 11.24
N ASN A 361 -26.28 -20.21 11.16
CA ASN A 361 -24.89 -20.38 11.57
C ASN A 361 -24.29 -19.07 12.04
N ILE A 362 -23.74 -19.05 13.25
CA ILE A 362 -23.09 -17.87 13.81
C ILE A 362 -21.59 -17.83 13.49
N ALA A 363 -20.92 -18.99 13.33
CA ALA A 363 -19.46 -19.12 13.27
C ALA A 363 -18.82 -18.82 11.90
N VAL A 364 -19.60 -18.83 10.82
CA VAL A 364 -19.09 -18.73 9.44
C VAL A 364 -19.73 -17.59 8.64
N SER A 365 -21.02 -17.30 8.82
CA SER A 365 -21.73 -16.33 7.95
C SER A 365 -22.86 -15.50 8.59
N GLN A 366 -23.28 -15.76 9.84
CA GLN A 366 -24.46 -15.09 10.47
C GLN A 366 -25.68 -15.03 9.53
N ASP A 367 -25.89 -16.07 8.72
CA ASP A 367 -27.04 -16.13 7.81
C ASP A 367 -28.33 -16.37 8.60
N PHE A 368 -29.41 -15.69 8.21
CA PHE A 368 -30.73 -15.93 8.78
C PHE A 368 -31.26 -17.30 8.37
N LEU A 369 -31.99 -17.95 9.29
CA LEU A 369 -32.88 -19.03 8.96
C LEU A 369 -34.01 -18.43 8.11
N LEU A 370 -34.20 -18.93 6.90
CA LEU A 370 -35.19 -18.40 5.96
C LEU A 370 -36.40 -19.32 5.86
N THR A 371 -37.56 -18.72 5.60
CA THR A 371 -38.76 -19.41 5.11
C THR A 371 -38.57 -19.85 3.65
N THR A 372 -39.48 -20.66 3.13
CA THR A 372 -39.50 -21.04 1.70
C THR A 372 -39.74 -19.85 0.76
N ALA A 373 -40.19 -18.70 1.27
CA ALA A 373 -40.30 -17.44 0.56
C ALA A 373 -39.06 -16.54 0.76
N TYR A 374 -37.96 -17.08 1.29
CA TYR A 374 -36.69 -16.39 1.56
C TYR A 374 -36.79 -15.21 2.54
N ALA A 375 -37.90 -15.10 3.28
CA ALA A 375 -38.05 -14.15 4.39
C ALA A 375 -37.37 -14.72 5.66
N PRO A 376 -36.63 -13.90 6.45
CA PRO A 376 -36.06 -14.34 7.71
C PRO A 376 -37.13 -14.86 8.68
N VAL A 377 -36.84 -15.99 9.30
CA VAL A 377 -37.64 -16.53 10.40
C VAL A 377 -37.36 -15.67 11.62
N THR A 378 -38.43 -15.11 12.16
CA THR A 378 -38.37 -14.22 13.32
C THR A 378 -39.22 -14.72 14.46
N LEU A 379 -38.79 -14.36 15.67
CA LEU A 379 -39.51 -14.55 16.91
C LEU A 379 -39.92 -13.21 17.51
N THR A 380 -41.11 -13.15 18.09
CA THR A 380 -41.62 -11.93 18.74
C THR A 380 -41.67 -12.11 20.25
N THR A 381 -41.84 -11.00 20.97
CA THR A 381 -42.01 -11.01 22.43
C THR A 381 -43.06 -12.04 22.85
N ASN A 382 -42.76 -12.76 23.92
CA ASN A 382 -43.55 -13.83 24.52
C ASN A 382 -43.63 -15.15 23.73
N GLU A 383 -42.99 -15.26 22.56
CA GLU A 383 -42.87 -16.56 21.89
C GLU A 383 -41.97 -17.51 22.69
N LYS A 384 -42.44 -18.75 22.83
CA LYS A 384 -41.75 -19.80 23.56
C LYS A 384 -40.72 -20.48 22.68
N VAL A 385 -39.54 -20.73 23.26
CA VAL A 385 -38.45 -21.48 22.64
C VAL A 385 -37.92 -22.54 23.60
N THR A 386 -37.38 -23.63 23.07
CA THR A 386 -36.62 -24.61 23.84
C THR A 386 -35.14 -24.37 23.60
N ILE A 387 -34.38 -24.05 24.65
CA ILE A 387 -32.93 -23.83 24.57
C ILE A 387 -32.23 -25.19 24.58
N LEU A 388 -31.57 -25.51 23.47
CA LEU A 388 -30.88 -26.78 23.24
C LEU A 388 -29.37 -26.68 23.52
N ASN A 389 -28.76 -25.51 23.28
CA ASN A 389 -27.33 -25.30 23.54
C ASN A 389 -27.03 -23.80 23.76
N THR A 390 -25.90 -23.51 24.41
CA THR A 390 -25.36 -22.14 24.56
C THR A 390 -23.96 -22.06 23.95
N VAL A 391 -23.70 -21.04 23.14
CA VAL A 391 -22.43 -20.82 22.45
C VAL A 391 -21.98 -19.37 22.63
N VAL A 392 -20.69 -19.13 22.84
CA VAL A 392 -20.12 -17.77 22.90
C VAL A 392 -19.27 -17.53 21.65
N GLN A 393 -19.56 -16.48 20.91
CA GLN A 393 -18.82 -16.07 19.73
C GLN A 393 -18.65 -14.55 19.71
N ASP A 394 -17.42 -14.09 19.44
CA ASP A 394 -17.09 -12.65 19.40
C ASP A 394 -17.54 -11.89 20.66
N SER A 395 -17.44 -12.57 21.82
CA SER A 395 -17.89 -12.08 23.14
C SER A 395 -19.41 -11.94 23.30
N VAL A 396 -20.20 -12.41 22.35
CA VAL A 396 -21.68 -12.47 22.42
C VAL A 396 -22.13 -13.89 22.73
N SER A 397 -23.06 -14.03 23.68
CA SER A 397 -23.67 -15.31 24.02
C SER A 397 -24.90 -15.58 23.15
N TRP A 398 -25.01 -16.79 22.62
CA TRP A 398 -26.07 -17.26 21.73
C TRP A 398 -26.71 -18.53 22.28
N TYR A 399 -28.02 -18.66 22.14
CA TYR A 399 -28.75 -19.90 22.32
C TYR A 399 -29.03 -20.56 20.98
N TYR A 400 -28.73 -21.85 20.86
CA TYR A 400 -29.32 -22.68 19.82
C TYR A 400 -30.67 -23.17 20.35
N VAL A 401 -31.75 -22.83 19.67
CA VAL A 401 -33.11 -23.06 20.12
C VAL A 401 -33.94 -23.85 19.11
N SER A 402 -34.92 -24.61 19.59
CA SER A 402 -36.05 -25.07 18.79
C SER A 402 -37.33 -24.31 19.13
N PHE A 403 -38.20 -24.12 18.14
CA PHE A 403 -39.47 -23.42 18.27
C PHE A 403 -40.42 -23.84 17.15
N THR A 404 -41.71 -23.54 17.29
CA THR A 404 -42.73 -23.85 16.28
C THR A 404 -43.19 -22.56 15.61
N LYS A 405 -43.10 -22.50 14.27
CA LYS A 405 -43.61 -21.37 13.46
C LYS A 405 -44.42 -21.92 12.29
N GLY A 406 -45.65 -21.44 12.11
CA GLY A 406 -46.54 -21.94 11.04
C GLY A 406 -46.84 -23.45 11.13
N GLY A 407 -46.89 -24.01 12.35
CA GLY A 407 -47.19 -25.43 12.59
C GLY A 407 -46.03 -26.40 12.35
N LYS A 408 -44.81 -25.92 12.06
CA LYS A 408 -43.61 -26.75 11.85
C LYS A 408 -42.52 -26.41 12.88
N GLU A 409 -41.81 -27.44 13.34
CA GLU A 409 -40.64 -27.27 14.20
C GLU A 409 -39.47 -26.71 13.37
N ALA A 410 -38.84 -25.66 13.88
CA ALA A 410 -37.66 -25.03 13.32
C ALA A 410 -36.57 -24.92 14.38
N ARG A 411 -35.30 -24.85 13.95
CA ARG A 411 -34.14 -24.73 14.84
C ARG A 411 -33.15 -23.72 14.31
N GLY A 412 -32.55 -22.94 15.21
CA GLY A 412 -31.55 -21.94 14.85
C GLY A 412 -30.96 -21.22 16.05
N TYR A 413 -30.06 -20.30 15.80
CA TYR A 413 -29.39 -19.50 16.83
C TYR A 413 -30.11 -18.17 17.04
N ILE A 414 -30.25 -17.75 18.30
CA ILE A 414 -30.71 -16.42 18.71
C ILE A 414 -29.81 -15.90 19.84
N GLN A 415 -29.66 -14.58 19.99
CA GLN A 415 -28.81 -14.06 21.05
C GLN A 415 -29.43 -14.35 22.42
N ALA A 416 -28.58 -14.77 23.36
CA ALA A 416 -29.01 -15.17 24.69
C ALA A 416 -29.65 -14.02 25.48
N SER A 417 -29.27 -12.77 25.19
CA SER A 417 -29.82 -11.55 25.79
C SER A 417 -31.31 -11.33 25.51
N PHE A 418 -31.86 -11.97 24.47
CA PHE A 418 -33.27 -11.80 24.09
C PHE A 418 -34.21 -12.82 24.72
N VAL A 419 -33.68 -13.79 25.48
CA VAL A 419 -34.45 -14.92 25.99
C VAL A 419 -34.25 -15.05 27.51
N ALA A 420 -35.35 -14.91 28.26
CA ALA A 420 -35.35 -15.25 29.69
C ALA A 420 -35.56 -16.75 29.88
N LYS A 421 -34.86 -17.36 30.85
CA LYS A 421 -34.99 -18.77 31.22
C LYS A 421 -36.06 -18.92 32.30
N GLY A 422 -36.98 -19.87 32.13
CA GLY A 422 -37.96 -20.25 33.16
C GLY A 422 -39.44 -20.07 32.77
N THR A 423 -40.31 -20.76 33.51
CA THR A 423 -41.76 -20.88 33.29
C THR A 423 -42.56 -19.73 33.92
N GLY A 424 -42.72 -18.62 33.18
CA GLY A 424 -43.91 -17.75 33.17
C GLY A 424 -44.16 -16.72 34.31
N GLY A 425 -44.68 -15.54 33.91
CA GLY A 425 -45.41 -14.58 34.76
C GLY A 425 -45.33 -13.11 34.30
N PHE A 426 -46.40 -12.56 33.72
CA PHE A 426 -46.58 -11.12 33.41
C PHE A 426 -47.06 -10.36 34.66
N VAL A 427 -46.52 -9.17 34.94
CA VAL A 427 -47.28 -8.08 35.59
C VAL A 427 -46.75 -6.69 35.17
N ASP A 428 -47.72 -5.82 34.96
CA ASP A 428 -47.70 -4.46 34.45
C ASP A 428 -47.38 -3.40 35.54
N SER A 429 -46.84 -2.26 35.09
CA SER A 429 -46.68 -0.90 35.68
C SER A 429 -46.67 -0.67 37.21
N THR A 430 -45.51 -0.26 37.75
CA THR A 430 -45.32 0.97 38.58
C THR A 430 -43.85 1.14 39.01
N VAL A 431 -43.37 2.38 39.00
CA VAL A 431 -42.05 2.79 39.52
C VAL A 431 -42.02 2.63 41.05
N MET A 432 -40.98 1.98 41.60
CA MET A 432 -40.33 2.45 42.84
C MET A 432 -38.84 2.12 42.87
N ASP A 433 -38.13 3.19 43.18
CA ASP A 433 -36.71 3.43 43.44
C ASP A 433 -36.11 2.55 44.54
N PHE A 434 -34.84 2.17 44.40
CA PHE A 434 -33.92 1.95 45.52
C PHE A 434 -32.46 2.14 45.08
N LEU A 435 -32.06 3.40 44.89
CA LEU A 435 -30.67 3.80 45.09
C LEU A 435 -30.35 3.84 46.60
N ASN A 436 -29.42 2.98 47.05
CA ASN A 436 -28.39 3.36 48.03
C ASN A 436 -27.19 2.40 47.96
N ASN A 437 -26.05 2.98 47.59
CA ASN A 437 -24.71 2.45 47.24
C ASN A 437 -23.87 2.08 48.52
N PRO A 438 -22.58 1.60 48.51
CA PRO A 438 -21.66 1.35 47.39
C PRO A 438 -20.70 0.13 47.46
N ALA A 439 -20.25 -0.40 46.29
CA ALA A 439 -18.83 -0.60 45.91
C ALA A 439 -18.61 -1.51 44.66
N THR A 440 -18.00 -0.89 43.63
CA THR A 440 -17.06 -1.41 42.60
C THR A 440 -17.49 -2.46 41.57
N THR A 441 -18.01 -2.01 40.41
CA THR A 441 -17.48 -2.21 39.03
C THR A 441 -18.42 -1.56 37.99
N PRO A 442 -17.97 -0.77 36.99
CA PRO A 442 -18.88 -0.24 35.97
C PRO A 442 -19.16 -1.27 34.87
N ALA A 443 -20.44 -1.66 34.76
CA ALA A 443 -21.03 -2.41 33.68
C ALA A 443 -21.23 -1.54 32.42
N LEU A 444 -21.14 -2.16 31.24
CA LEU A 444 -21.48 -1.56 29.95
C LEU A 444 -23.01 -1.52 29.80
N THR A 445 -23.54 -0.32 29.57
CA THR A 445 -24.95 -0.05 29.27
C THR A 445 -25.22 -0.22 27.77
N PRO A 446 -26.35 -0.83 27.35
CA PRO A 446 -26.75 -0.95 25.95
C PRO A 446 -27.22 0.40 25.36
N THR A 447 -26.70 0.71 24.17
CA THR A 447 -27.06 1.83 23.30
C THR A 447 -28.50 1.66 22.75
N PRO A 448 -29.40 2.66 22.89
CA PRO A 448 -30.80 2.57 22.43
C PRO A 448 -30.97 2.84 20.92
N THR A 449 -32.06 2.34 20.34
CA THR A 449 -32.53 2.65 18.99
C THR A 449 -33.32 3.98 19.00
N PRO A 450 -33.10 4.92 18.07
CA PRO A 450 -33.84 6.19 18.04
C PRO A 450 -35.20 6.04 17.35
N THR A 451 -36.25 6.51 18.03
CA THR A 451 -37.52 6.93 17.43
C THR A 451 -37.69 8.43 17.66
N SER A 452 -38.21 9.12 16.66
CA SER A 452 -38.40 10.56 16.56
C SER A 452 -39.13 11.18 17.77
N GLY A 453 -38.53 12.21 18.36
CA GLY A 453 -39.24 13.18 19.22
C GLY A 453 -38.62 13.44 20.59
N THR A 454 -38.08 14.65 20.76
CA THR A 454 -37.70 15.33 22.01
C THR A 454 -36.42 14.86 22.75
N GLY A 455 -35.32 15.59 22.50
CA GLY A 455 -34.28 15.87 23.51
C GLY A 455 -33.06 14.94 23.66
N THR A 456 -33.09 13.68 23.19
CA THR A 456 -32.01 12.69 23.51
C THR A 456 -31.19 12.17 22.32
N GLY A 457 -31.58 12.43 21.06
CA GLY A 457 -30.94 11.85 19.88
C GLY A 457 -29.47 12.24 19.63
N ASN A 458 -29.04 13.42 20.07
CA ASN A 458 -27.66 13.89 19.83
C ASN A 458 -26.61 13.21 20.75
N ILE A 459 -27.00 12.82 21.97
CA ILE A 459 -26.06 12.21 22.94
C ILE A 459 -25.71 10.77 22.53
N ASP A 460 -26.68 10.06 21.96
CA ASP A 460 -26.51 8.69 21.49
C ASP A 460 -25.63 8.62 20.22
N PHE A 461 -25.86 9.52 19.26
CA PHE A 461 -25.02 9.62 18.06
C PHE A 461 -23.57 10.01 18.38
N GLU A 462 -23.35 10.92 19.32
CA GLU A 462 -21.99 11.30 19.75
C GLU A 462 -21.25 10.14 20.44
N SER A 463 -21.97 9.35 21.24
CA SER A 463 -21.43 8.13 21.86
C SER A 463 -21.07 7.10 20.79
N TYR A 464 -21.93 6.93 19.78
CA TYR A 464 -21.68 6.08 18.61
C TYR A 464 -20.43 6.51 17.83
N LEU A 465 -20.30 7.80 17.46
CA LEU A 465 -19.12 8.30 16.75
C LEU A 465 -17.83 8.11 17.54
N THR A 466 -17.90 8.28 18.86
CA THR A 466 -16.77 8.06 19.78
C THR A 466 -16.39 6.58 19.84
N ALA A 467 -17.37 5.68 19.91
CA ALA A 467 -17.14 4.23 19.90
C ALA A 467 -16.54 3.73 18.57
N GLN A 468 -16.93 4.33 17.45
CA GLN A 468 -16.30 4.09 16.14
C GLN A 468 -14.84 4.58 16.09
N GLY A 469 -14.44 5.48 16.99
CA GLY A 469 -13.10 6.05 17.03
C GLY A 469 -12.88 7.16 16.00
N PHE A 470 -13.92 7.92 15.66
CA PHE A 470 -13.76 9.12 14.85
C PHE A 470 -13.08 10.24 15.66
N PRO A 471 -12.02 10.88 15.11
CA PRO A 471 -11.46 12.09 15.69
C PRO A 471 -12.46 13.25 15.68
N GLU A 472 -12.34 14.19 16.61
CA GLU A 472 -13.25 15.34 16.73
C GLU A 472 -13.37 16.14 15.43
N SER A 473 -12.30 16.23 14.64
CA SER A 473 -12.29 16.92 13.34
C SER A 473 -13.24 16.32 12.28
N TYR A 474 -13.83 15.14 12.50
CA TYR A 474 -14.81 14.51 11.62
C TYR A 474 -16.26 14.83 12.04
N LYS A 475 -16.48 14.97 13.35
CA LYS A 475 -17.81 14.85 13.95
C LYS A 475 -18.77 15.96 13.52
N ALA A 476 -18.27 17.18 13.35
CA ALA A 476 -19.11 18.30 12.91
C ALA A 476 -19.83 18.01 11.59
N SER A 477 -19.11 17.50 10.58
CA SER A 477 -19.72 17.15 9.29
C SER A 477 -20.63 15.93 9.39
N LEU A 478 -20.24 14.92 10.19
CA LEU A 478 -21.06 13.72 10.39
C LEU A 478 -22.39 14.03 11.10
N ARG A 479 -22.41 14.99 12.04
CA ARG A 479 -23.65 15.47 12.66
C ARG A 479 -24.59 16.10 11.65
N LEU A 480 -24.09 16.94 10.76
CA LEU A 480 -24.89 17.56 9.70
C LEU A 480 -25.49 16.50 8.77
N LEU A 481 -24.69 15.50 8.40
CA LEU A 481 -25.15 14.39 7.57
C LEU A 481 -26.17 13.50 8.27
N HIS A 482 -25.98 13.18 9.55
CA HIS A 482 -26.93 12.40 10.32
C HIS A 482 -28.25 13.15 10.50
N GLN A 483 -28.20 14.47 10.72
CA GLN A 483 -29.39 15.31 10.81
C GLN A 483 -30.18 15.31 9.50
N ALA A 484 -29.50 15.38 8.35
CA ALA A 484 -30.14 15.33 7.03
C ALA A 484 -30.62 13.92 6.65
N HIS A 485 -29.89 12.89 7.09
CA HIS A 485 -30.13 11.49 6.75
C HIS A 485 -30.02 10.58 7.99
N PRO A 486 -31.07 10.52 8.83
CA PRO A 486 -31.03 9.77 10.09
C PRO A 486 -30.83 8.25 9.93
N SER A 487 -31.17 7.69 8.77
CA SER A 487 -30.99 6.27 8.44
C SER A 487 -29.57 5.90 7.98
N TRP A 488 -28.70 6.89 7.78
CA TRP A 488 -27.33 6.64 7.35
C TRP A 488 -26.44 6.22 8.51
N VAL A 489 -25.59 5.23 8.25
CA VAL A 489 -24.67 4.65 9.23
C VAL A 489 -23.24 5.01 8.84
N PHE A 490 -22.49 5.58 9.78
CA PHE A 490 -21.12 6.03 9.55
C PHE A 490 -20.15 5.16 10.34
N ASN A 491 -19.44 4.26 9.66
CA ASN A 491 -18.42 3.40 10.26
C ASN A 491 -17.03 3.99 10.03
N ALA A 492 -16.20 4.03 11.06
CA ALA A 492 -14.81 4.45 10.90
C ALA A 492 -13.97 3.28 10.38
N TYR A 493 -13.29 3.49 9.27
CA TYR A 493 -12.28 2.57 8.77
C TYR A 493 -10.90 3.00 9.25
N GLN A 494 -10.45 2.41 10.36
CA GLN A 494 -9.13 2.66 10.93
C GLN A 494 -8.05 2.09 9.99
N THR A 495 -7.44 2.96 9.18
CA THR A 495 -6.46 2.54 8.16
C THR A 495 -5.21 1.91 8.79
N GLY A 496 -4.87 2.30 10.02
CA GLY A 496 -3.61 1.94 10.68
C GLY A 496 -2.37 2.57 10.02
N ILE A 497 -2.56 3.51 9.10
CA ILE A 497 -1.50 4.16 8.32
C ILE A 497 -1.31 5.58 8.82
N ASP A 498 -0.06 5.95 9.07
CA ASP A 498 0.33 7.33 9.37
C ASP A 498 0.07 8.25 8.17
N TRP A 499 -0.58 9.38 8.41
CA TRP A 499 -0.99 10.34 7.36
C TRP A 499 0.19 10.78 6.50
N GLN A 500 1.34 11.13 7.09
CA GLN A 500 2.50 11.57 6.32
C GLN A 500 3.10 10.43 5.49
N THR A 501 3.03 9.20 6.01
CA THR A 501 3.41 8.01 5.24
C THR A 501 2.49 7.80 4.05
N ALA A 502 1.17 7.91 4.23
CA ALA A 502 0.20 7.79 3.14
C ALA A 502 0.47 8.84 2.05
N ILE A 503 0.60 10.11 2.43
CA ILE A 503 0.90 11.21 1.50
C ILE A 503 2.23 10.99 0.78
N ALA A 504 3.29 10.58 1.48
CA ALA A 504 4.59 10.36 0.86
C ALA A 504 4.57 9.22 -0.16
N LYS A 505 3.78 8.15 0.08
CA LYS A 505 3.62 7.03 -0.85
C LYS A 505 2.80 7.42 -2.07
N GLU A 506 1.65 8.05 -1.84
CA GLU A 506 0.73 8.46 -2.90
C GLU A 506 1.27 9.65 -3.73
N SER A 507 2.16 10.48 -3.18
CA SER A 507 2.84 11.58 -3.91
C SER A 507 3.93 11.10 -4.87
N SER A 508 4.14 9.78 -4.99
CA SER A 508 5.16 9.24 -5.89
C SER A 508 4.85 9.57 -7.35
N LEU A 509 5.90 9.90 -8.09
CA LEU A 509 5.80 10.35 -9.48
C LEU A 509 5.01 9.36 -10.35
N GLY A 510 3.96 9.85 -11.01
CA GLY A 510 3.13 9.07 -11.91
C GLY A 510 2.15 8.07 -11.26
N VAL A 511 2.09 7.98 -9.91
CA VAL A 511 1.12 7.10 -9.22
C VAL A 511 -0.28 7.72 -9.25
N ASN A 512 -0.37 8.98 -8.88
CA ASN A 512 -1.59 9.78 -8.92
C ASN A 512 -1.48 10.82 -10.02
N LEU A 513 -2.61 11.10 -10.68
CA LEU A 513 -2.67 11.96 -11.85
C LEU A 513 -3.82 12.96 -11.75
N VAL A 514 -3.60 14.11 -12.40
CA VAL A 514 -4.61 15.14 -12.71
C VAL A 514 -4.41 15.62 -14.14
N THR A 515 -5.38 16.32 -14.70
CA THR A 515 -5.24 16.88 -16.05
C THR A 515 -4.32 18.11 -16.04
N LYS A 516 -3.45 18.23 -17.06
CA LYS A 516 -2.49 19.34 -17.20
C LYS A 516 -3.12 20.73 -17.36
N ASN A 517 -4.43 20.78 -17.63
CA ASN A 517 -5.19 22.03 -17.78
C ASN A 517 -5.62 22.62 -16.44
N LYS A 518 -5.39 21.92 -15.33
CA LYS A 518 -5.58 22.49 -13.99
C LYS A 518 -4.63 23.67 -13.78
N SER A 519 -5.02 24.57 -12.89
CA SER A 519 -4.17 25.66 -12.46
C SER A 519 -2.94 25.16 -11.68
N TYR A 520 -1.86 25.95 -11.68
CA TYR A 520 -0.53 25.54 -11.19
C TYR A 520 -0.51 25.00 -9.76
N GLU A 521 -1.41 25.47 -8.88
CA GLU A 521 -1.50 24.98 -7.49
C GLU A 521 -1.87 23.50 -7.37
N TRP A 522 -2.46 22.93 -8.42
CA TRP A 522 -2.79 21.50 -8.49
C TRP A 522 -1.72 20.66 -9.15
N LEU A 523 -0.68 21.26 -9.71
CA LEU A 523 0.33 20.59 -10.55
C LEU A 523 1.68 20.52 -9.84
N SER A 524 2.41 19.41 -10.01
CA SER A 524 3.71 19.24 -9.38
C SER A 524 4.85 19.83 -10.22
N PHE A 525 5.63 20.74 -9.61
CA PHE A 525 6.92 21.18 -10.13
C PHE A 525 8.10 20.33 -9.62
N GLY A 526 7.81 19.22 -8.94
CA GLY A 526 8.82 18.31 -8.41
C GLY A 526 9.67 17.67 -9.50
N THR A 527 10.84 17.15 -9.11
CA THR A 527 11.76 16.46 -10.02
C THR A 527 11.04 15.35 -10.78
N GLY A 528 11.10 15.41 -12.12
CA GLY A 528 10.45 14.43 -13.01
C GLY A 528 8.98 14.70 -13.32
N ALA A 529 8.33 15.67 -12.67
CA ALA A 529 6.96 16.08 -12.98
C ALA A 529 6.89 17.27 -13.95
N TYR A 530 7.94 18.10 -14.01
CA TYR A 530 8.00 19.31 -14.82
C TYR A 530 9.36 19.45 -15.52
N ASN A 531 9.32 19.85 -16.80
CA ASN A 531 10.48 20.10 -17.63
C ASN A 531 10.81 21.59 -17.63
N TRP A 532 11.77 21.98 -16.78
CA TRP A 532 12.22 23.36 -16.61
C TRP A 532 12.78 23.99 -17.90
N ALA A 533 13.36 23.19 -18.80
CA ALA A 533 13.93 23.66 -20.07
C ALA A 533 12.88 23.94 -21.14
N LYS A 534 11.68 23.38 -21.01
CA LYS A 534 10.59 23.48 -21.99
C LYS A 534 9.35 24.19 -21.46
N ASP A 535 9.39 24.70 -20.23
CA ASP A 535 8.23 25.23 -19.51
C ASP A 535 6.97 24.35 -19.63
N SER A 536 7.10 23.05 -19.37
CA SER A 536 5.98 22.10 -19.57
C SER A 536 5.97 20.96 -18.57
N PHE A 537 4.76 20.56 -18.15
CA PHE A 537 4.56 19.38 -17.30
C PHE A 537 4.75 18.09 -18.10
N ILE A 538 5.28 17.07 -17.43
CA ILE A 538 5.60 15.77 -18.02
C ILE A 538 4.36 14.85 -17.90
N PRO A 539 3.78 14.40 -19.02
CA PRO A 539 2.66 13.45 -19.00
C PRO A 539 3.10 12.03 -18.60
N PHE A 540 2.23 11.34 -17.86
CA PHE A 540 2.41 9.95 -17.42
C PHE A 540 1.36 9.00 -17.99
N ASP A 541 0.21 9.54 -18.43
CA ASP A 541 -0.82 8.81 -19.15
C ASP A 541 -1.39 9.71 -20.26
N GLY A 542 -1.41 9.19 -21.49
CA GLY A 542 -1.68 9.97 -22.69
C GLY A 542 -0.84 11.25 -22.80
N SER A 543 -1.41 12.30 -23.39
CA SER A 543 -0.76 13.62 -23.57
C SER A 543 -1.17 14.67 -22.54
N THR A 544 -2.06 14.32 -21.61
CA THR A 544 -2.78 15.28 -20.76
C THR A 544 -2.70 14.98 -19.27
N TRP A 545 -2.39 13.76 -18.84
CA TRP A 545 -2.37 13.42 -17.42
C TRP A 545 -0.97 13.55 -16.82
N VAL A 546 -0.86 14.40 -15.80
CA VAL A 546 0.40 14.80 -15.16
C VAL A 546 0.32 14.59 -13.64
N THR A 547 1.47 14.63 -12.97
CA THR A 547 1.54 14.42 -11.52
C THR A 547 0.94 15.64 -10.77
N PRO A 548 -0.01 15.42 -9.82
CA PRO A 548 -0.59 16.50 -9.02
C PRO A 548 0.40 17.04 -7.99
N SER A 549 0.18 18.28 -7.56
CA SER A 549 0.87 18.83 -6.39
C SER A 549 0.56 17.99 -5.15
N THR A 550 1.50 17.97 -4.19
CA THR A 550 1.28 17.27 -2.92
C THR A 550 0.07 17.82 -2.16
N ASP A 551 -0.21 19.12 -2.23
CA ASP A 551 -1.37 19.71 -1.56
C ASP A 551 -2.68 19.36 -2.29
N GLY A 552 -2.68 19.29 -3.62
CA GLY A 552 -3.82 18.78 -4.39
C GLY A 552 -4.16 17.34 -4.04
N LEU A 553 -3.13 16.50 -3.88
CA LEU A 553 -3.30 15.12 -3.42
C LEU A 553 -3.84 15.05 -1.99
N LYS A 554 -3.28 15.83 -1.05
CA LYS A 554 -3.77 15.89 0.35
C LYS A 554 -5.25 16.27 0.40
N TYR A 555 -5.69 17.23 -0.41
CA TYR A 555 -7.10 17.62 -0.50
C TYR A 555 -8.01 16.44 -0.85
N TYR A 556 -7.67 15.67 -1.90
CA TYR A 556 -8.49 14.52 -2.32
C TYR A 556 -8.34 13.28 -1.44
N MET A 557 -7.21 13.14 -0.74
CA MET A 557 -7.02 12.04 0.21
C MET A 557 -7.68 12.29 1.56
N ASP A 558 -7.93 13.54 1.96
CA ASP A 558 -8.50 13.83 3.28
C ASP A 558 -10.02 13.58 3.28
N PRO A 559 -10.53 12.54 3.97
CA PRO A 559 -11.94 12.16 3.88
C PRO A 559 -12.89 13.25 4.38
N ARG A 560 -12.41 14.11 5.30
CA ARG A 560 -13.16 15.21 5.90
C ARG A 560 -13.64 16.23 4.87
N ASN A 561 -12.91 16.40 3.77
CA ASN A 561 -13.30 17.30 2.68
C ASN A 561 -14.56 16.85 1.93
N PHE A 562 -14.93 15.58 2.09
CA PHE A 562 -16.00 14.97 1.31
C PHE A 562 -17.14 14.44 2.18
N LEU A 563 -17.17 14.78 3.47
CA LEU A 563 -18.30 14.52 4.35
C LEU A 563 -19.43 15.53 4.06
N THR A 564 -19.97 15.43 2.86
CA THR A 564 -21.10 16.21 2.32
C THR A 564 -22.13 15.24 1.74
N GLU A 565 -23.39 15.65 1.56
CA GLU A 565 -24.46 14.76 1.08
C GLU A 565 -24.10 14.03 -0.22
N LYS A 566 -23.30 14.68 -1.08
CA LYS A 566 -22.82 14.11 -2.35
C LYS A 566 -21.48 13.39 -2.20
N GLY A 567 -20.51 14.04 -1.57
CA GLY A 567 -19.13 13.55 -1.50
C GLY A 567 -18.98 12.25 -0.70
N ILE A 568 -19.88 12.00 0.24
CA ILE A 568 -19.79 10.85 1.15
C ILE A 568 -19.94 9.50 0.44
N PHE A 569 -20.60 9.48 -0.73
CA PHE A 569 -20.81 8.26 -1.51
C PHE A 569 -19.51 7.61 -2.00
N GLN A 570 -18.38 8.30 -1.99
CA GLN A 570 -17.09 7.65 -2.24
C GLN A 570 -16.68 6.66 -1.13
N PHE A 571 -17.34 6.74 0.03
CA PHE A 571 -17.16 5.89 1.19
C PHE A 571 -18.30 4.87 1.37
N GLU A 572 -19.30 4.82 0.48
CA GLU A 572 -20.37 3.81 0.56
C GLU A 572 -19.77 2.41 0.47
N THR A 573 -20.20 1.50 1.35
CA THR A 573 -19.77 0.10 1.32
C THR A 573 -20.34 -0.61 0.09
N LEU A 574 -19.46 -1.24 -0.69
CA LEU A 574 -19.80 -1.90 -1.93
C LEU A 574 -20.05 -3.40 -1.77
N THR A 575 -19.90 -3.94 -0.56
CA THR A 575 -20.18 -5.33 -0.19
C THR A 575 -21.67 -5.50 0.09
N TYR A 576 -22.18 -6.68 -0.24
CA TYR A 576 -23.57 -7.04 0.05
C TYR A 576 -23.81 -7.14 1.56
N ASN A 577 -24.83 -6.44 2.03
CA ASN A 577 -25.34 -6.58 3.39
C ASN A 577 -26.87 -6.72 3.38
N SER A 578 -27.33 -7.94 3.66
CA SER A 578 -28.75 -8.31 3.66
C SER A 578 -29.59 -7.64 4.75
N GLN A 579 -28.97 -6.95 5.72
CA GLN A 579 -29.71 -6.24 6.78
C GLN A 579 -30.47 -5.02 6.25
N TYR A 580 -29.97 -4.37 5.19
CA TYR A 580 -30.57 -3.13 4.64
C TYR A 580 -30.63 -3.08 3.11
N GLN A 581 -29.93 -3.97 2.40
CA GLN A 581 -29.98 -4.06 0.94
C GLN A 581 -31.05 -5.08 0.51
N ASN A 582 -32.06 -4.63 -0.23
CA ASN A 582 -33.21 -5.46 -0.61
C ASN A 582 -33.74 -5.10 -2.01
N ALA A 583 -34.65 -5.91 -2.54
CA ALA A 583 -35.20 -5.72 -3.89
C ALA A 583 -35.94 -4.37 -4.05
N THR A 584 -36.62 -3.88 -3.00
CA THR A 584 -37.30 -2.58 -3.03
C THR A 584 -36.31 -1.44 -3.26
N GLY A 585 -35.17 -1.43 -2.56
CA GLY A 585 -34.13 -0.43 -2.78
C GLY A 585 -33.51 -0.53 -4.18
N VAL A 586 -33.40 -1.75 -4.75
CA VAL A 586 -32.99 -1.93 -6.15
C VAL A 586 -34.01 -1.31 -7.11
N GLU A 587 -35.31 -1.56 -6.89
CA GLU A 587 -36.36 -0.95 -7.72
C GLU A 587 -36.36 0.58 -7.64
N SER A 588 -36.10 1.16 -6.46
CA SER A 588 -35.94 2.61 -6.32
C SER A 588 -34.80 3.17 -7.19
N ILE A 589 -33.70 2.42 -7.35
CA ILE A 589 -32.58 2.80 -8.23
C ILE A 589 -32.97 2.65 -9.70
N LEU A 590 -33.65 1.55 -10.04
CA LEU A 590 -34.08 1.26 -11.40
C LEU A 590 -35.25 2.14 -11.85
N TYR A 591 -35.92 2.84 -10.93
CA TYR A 591 -37.04 3.75 -11.22
C TYR A 591 -36.76 4.65 -12.43
N ASN A 592 -37.81 4.81 -13.25
CA ASN A 592 -37.80 5.56 -14.52
C ASN A 592 -36.80 5.03 -15.56
N THR A 593 -36.65 3.70 -15.63
CA THR A 593 -35.86 3.01 -16.67
C THR A 593 -36.61 1.80 -17.19
N PRO A 594 -36.22 1.22 -18.34
CA PRO A 594 -36.82 0.00 -18.87
C PRO A 594 -36.66 -1.24 -17.97
N LEU A 595 -35.81 -1.17 -16.94
CA LEU A 595 -35.54 -2.27 -16.02
C LEU A 595 -36.46 -2.23 -14.78
N TYR A 596 -37.17 -1.12 -14.56
CA TYR A 596 -38.04 -0.91 -13.39
C TYR A 596 -39.31 -1.77 -13.47
N ASN A 597 -39.59 -2.56 -12.43
CA ASN A 597 -40.71 -3.51 -12.37
C ASN A 597 -40.82 -4.43 -13.61
N ALA A 598 -39.71 -4.63 -14.31
CA ALA A 598 -39.66 -5.41 -15.53
C ALA A 598 -39.12 -6.82 -15.22
N SER A 599 -39.70 -7.81 -15.89
CA SER A 599 -39.30 -9.20 -15.79
C SER A 599 -38.89 -9.76 -17.15
N TYR A 600 -38.13 -10.84 -17.11
CA TYR A 600 -37.73 -11.61 -18.28
C TYR A 600 -37.77 -13.10 -17.94
N THR A 601 -37.85 -13.93 -18.99
CA THR A 601 -37.81 -15.38 -18.88
C THR A 601 -36.49 -15.90 -19.45
N TYR A 602 -35.88 -16.86 -18.78
CA TYR A 602 -34.69 -17.57 -19.24
C TYR A 602 -34.78 -19.05 -18.89
N THR A 603 -34.02 -19.88 -19.58
CA THR A 603 -33.92 -21.32 -19.27
C THR A 603 -32.68 -21.54 -18.41
N ASP A 604 -32.84 -22.15 -17.24
CA ASP A 604 -31.70 -22.44 -16.37
C ASP A 604 -30.88 -23.65 -16.83
N ASN A 605 -29.79 -23.94 -16.11
CA ASN A 605 -28.89 -25.06 -16.40
C ASN A 605 -29.55 -26.45 -16.30
N THR A 606 -30.78 -26.54 -15.78
CA THR A 606 -31.57 -27.78 -15.70
C THR A 606 -32.59 -27.90 -16.82
N GLY A 607 -32.68 -26.89 -17.71
CA GLY A 607 -33.65 -26.85 -18.81
C GLY A 607 -35.00 -26.28 -18.40
N VAL A 608 -35.12 -25.67 -17.22
CA VAL A 608 -36.39 -25.13 -16.71
C VAL A 608 -36.51 -23.65 -17.05
N ALA A 609 -37.65 -23.25 -17.64
CA ALA A 609 -37.96 -21.85 -17.87
C ALA A 609 -38.33 -21.15 -16.55
N LEU A 610 -37.59 -20.11 -16.19
CA LEU A 610 -37.78 -19.30 -15.00
C LEU A 610 -38.06 -17.85 -15.39
N THR A 611 -38.98 -17.20 -14.69
CA THR A 611 -39.25 -15.76 -14.82
C THR A 611 -38.70 -15.04 -13.60
N LYS A 612 -37.93 -13.96 -13.81
CA LYS A 612 -37.38 -13.12 -12.76
C LYS A 612 -37.52 -11.64 -13.09
N THR A 613 -37.70 -10.80 -12.07
CA THR A 613 -37.51 -9.36 -12.23
C THR A 613 -36.03 -9.00 -12.29
N TYR A 614 -35.70 -7.83 -12.84
CA TYR A 614 -34.33 -7.32 -12.78
C TYR A 614 -33.88 -7.07 -11.33
N SER A 615 -34.74 -6.58 -10.45
CA SER A 615 -34.41 -6.41 -9.02
C SER A 615 -34.06 -7.73 -8.34
N GLU A 616 -34.86 -8.79 -8.54
CA GLU A 616 -34.54 -10.13 -8.04
C GLU A 616 -33.21 -10.66 -8.59
N THR A 617 -32.90 -10.33 -9.85
CA THR A 617 -31.65 -10.74 -10.48
C THR A 617 -30.44 -10.02 -9.87
N PHE A 618 -30.53 -8.71 -9.61
CA PHE A 618 -29.48 -7.99 -8.89
C PHE A 618 -29.31 -8.47 -7.46
N MET A 619 -30.39 -8.87 -6.77
CA MET A 619 -30.30 -9.51 -5.46
C MET A 619 -29.59 -10.88 -5.53
N ALA A 620 -29.90 -11.70 -6.53
CA ALA A 620 -29.20 -12.96 -6.76
C ALA A 620 -27.71 -12.73 -7.09
N ALA A 621 -27.42 -11.72 -7.89
CA ALA A 621 -26.07 -11.30 -8.22
C ALA A 621 -25.30 -10.87 -6.97
N ALA A 622 -25.95 -10.13 -6.06
CA ALA A 622 -25.36 -9.74 -4.77
C ALA A 622 -25.04 -10.94 -3.89
N LEU A 623 -25.96 -11.92 -3.78
CA LEU A 623 -25.73 -13.14 -3.01
C LEU A 623 -24.56 -13.96 -3.59
N TYR A 624 -24.48 -14.08 -4.91
CA TYR A 624 -23.45 -14.87 -5.59
C TYR A 624 -22.07 -14.18 -5.57
N SER A 625 -22.06 -12.86 -5.76
CA SER A 625 -20.83 -12.08 -5.89
C SER A 625 -20.34 -11.46 -4.58
N GLY A 626 -21.19 -11.36 -3.55
CA GLY A 626 -20.92 -10.57 -2.34
C GLY A 626 -20.87 -9.05 -2.57
N VAL A 627 -21.36 -8.56 -3.72
CA VAL A 627 -21.38 -7.13 -4.08
C VAL A 627 -22.74 -6.53 -3.80
N SER A 628 -22.80 -5.29 -3.34
CA SER A 628 -24.03 -4.54 -3.11
C SER A 628 -24.94 -4.56 -4.35
N PRO A 629 -26.21 -4.98 -4.22
CA PRO A 629 -27.16 -4.95 -5.32
C PRO A 629 -27.49 -3.51 -5.73
N TYR A 630 -27.35 -2.54 -4.81
CA TYR A 630 -27.52 -1.12 -5.11
C TYR A 630 -26.38 -0.60 -5.99
N HIS A 631 -25.15 -1.01 -5.69
CA HIS A 631 -23.99 -0.70 -6.52
C HIS A 631 -24.10 -1.33 -7.92
N LEU A 632 -24.51 -2.61 -7.99
CA LEU A 632 -24.67 -3.31 -9.27
C LEU A 632 -25.76 -2.67 -10.13
N ALA A 633 -26.93 -2.39 -9.54
CA ALA A 633 -28.04 -1.77 -10.26
C ALA A 633 -27.71 -0.36 -10.73
N SER A 634 -27.06 0.45 -9.89
CA SER A 634 -26.67 1.82 -10.25
C SER A 634 -25.61 1.86 -11.34
N ARG A 635 -24.63 0.94 -11.33
CA ARG A 635 -23.68 0.78 -12.44
C ARG A 635 -24.39 0.34 -13.71
N SER A 636 -25.20 -0.70 -13.64
CA SER A 636 -25.89 -1.19 -14.83
C SER A 636 -26.78 -0.13 -15.45
N LYS A 637 -27.53 0.62 -14.63
CA LYS A 637 -28.30 1.79 -15.06
C LYS A 637 -27.45 2.81 -15.82
N GLN A 638 -26.28 3.17 -15.29
CA GLN A 638 -25.38 4.12 -15.95
C GLN A 638 -24.80 3.59 -17.27
N GLU A 639 -24.54 2.28 -17.36
CA GLU A 639 -23.88 1.67 -18.53
C GLU A 639 -24.84 1.37 -19.68
N VAL A 640 -26.08 0.95 -19.40
CA VAL A 640 -26.97 0.42 -20.44
C VAL A 640 -28.27 1.17 -20.64
N VAL A 641 -28.66 2.09 -19.75
CA VAL A 641 -29.88 2.87 -19.95
C VAL A 641 -29.58 4.09 -20.81
N THR A 642 -30.16 4.13 -22.01
CA THR A 642 -29.99 5.23 -22.97
C THR A 642 -31.15 6.22 -22.95
N GLY A 643 -32.25 5.86 -22.30
CA GLY A 643 -33.43 6.69 -22.09
C GLY A 643 -34.42 6.00 -21.16
N THR A 644 -35.51 6.67 -20.78
CA THR A 644 -36.51 6.11 -19.86
C THR A 644 -37.20 4.86 -20.42
N THR A 645 -37.22 4.69 -21.73
CA THR A 645 -37.83 3.57 -22.46
C THR A 645 -36.85 2.80 -23.35
N SER A 646 -35.55 3.12 -23.33
CA SER A 646 -34.56 2.51 -24.22
C SER A 646 -33.30 2.05 -23.50
N LEU A 647 -32.75 0.92 -23.97
CA LEU A 647 -31.49 0.34 -23.52
C LEU A 647 -30.48 0.28 -24.66
N SER A 648 -29.21 0.22 -24.30
CA SER A 648 -28.08 -0.04 -25.20
C SER A 648 -28.26 -1.38 -25.92
N ASN A 649 -27.74 -1.45 -27.15
CA ASN A 649 -27.69 -2.69 -27.93
C ASN A 649 -26.93 -3.81 -27.22
N SER A 650 -26.04 -3.50 -26.26
CA SER A 650 -25.30 -4.48 -25.45
C SER A 650 -26.18 -5.41 -24.62
N VAL A 651 -27.45 -5.05 -24.38
CA VAL A 651 -28.42 -5.85 -23.61
C VAL A 651 -29.67 -6.19 -24.41
N SER A 652 -29.65 -5.97 -25.74
CA SER A 652 -30.81 -6.21 -26.60
C SER A 652 -31.07 -7.69 -26.87
N GLY A 653 -30.03 -8.53 -26.86
CA GLY A 653 -30.07 -9.90 -27.37
C GLY A 653 -30.33 -10.02 -28.88
N LYS A 654 -30.32 -8.90 -29.63
CA LYS A 654 -30.73 -8.84 -31.06
C LYS A 654 -29.60 -8.41 -32.00
N VAL A 655 -28.37 -8.28 -31.50
CA VAL A 655 -27.24 -7.85 -32.32
C VAL A 655 -26.84 -8.96 -33.27
N SER A 656 -26.77 -8.66 -34.57
CA SER A 656 -26.50 -9.67 -35.61
C SER A 656 -25.18 -10.40 -35.38
N GLY A 657 -25.23 -11.74 -35.38
CA GLY A 657 -24.10 -12.62 -35.09
C GLY A 657 -23.74 -12.71 -33.61
N TYR A 658 -24.53 -12.11 -32.72
CA TYR A 658 -24.46 -12.13 -31.25
C TYR A 658 -25.84 -12.19 -30.60
N GLU A 659 -26.80 -12.82 -31.30
CA GLU A 659 -28.15 -13.02 -30.82
C GLU A 659 -28.16 -13.84 -29.52
N GLY A 660 -29.05 -13.46 -28.59
CA GLY A 660 -29.16 -14.09 -27.27
C GLY A 660 -28.06 -13.72 -26.28
N LEU A 661 -27.06 -12.90 -26.65
CA LEU A 661 -26.02 -12.48 -25.71
C LEU A 661 -26.30 -11.11 -25.07
N TYR A 662 -25.92 -10.97 -23.81
CA TYR A 662 -26.17 -9.78 -23.00
C TYR A 662 -24.93 -9.31 -22.26
N ASN A 663 -24.79 -8.00 -22.04
CA ASN A 663 -23.72 -7.42 -21.24
C ASN A 663 -24.20 -6.14 -20.53
N PHE A 664 -24.55 -6.29 -19.24
CA PHE A 664 -25.16 -5.25 -18.41
C PHE A 664 -24.16 -4.29 -17.74
N PHE A 665 -22.86 -4.56 -17.87
CA PHE A 665 -21.79 -3.79 -17.21
C PHE A 665 -20.66 -3.39 -18.15
N ASN A 666 -20.88 -3.52 -19.46
CA ASN A 666 -19.93 -3.17 -20.50
C ASN A 666 -18.54 -3.87 -20.36
N ILE A 667 -18.52 -5.06 -19.74
CA ILE A 667 -17.27 -5.78 -19.45
C ILE A 667 -16.65 -6.26 -20.77
N GLY A 668 -15.37 -5.98 -20.97
CA GLY A 668 -14.65 -6.31 -22.20
C GLY A 668 -14.97 -5.38 -23.38
N ALA A 669 -15.75 -4.32 -23.17
CA ALA A 669 -15.98 -3.30 -24.19
C ALA A 669 -14.83 -2.29 -24.21
N TYR A 670 -14.20 -2.14 -25.36
CA TYR A 670 -13.17 -1.14 -25.60
C TYR A 670 -13.40 -0.47 -26.96
N ASN A 671 -13.01 0.80 -27.05
CA ASN A 671 -13.17 1.59 -28.26
C ASN A 671 -12.49 0.91 -29.45
N SER A 672 -13.22 0.80 -30.55
CA SER A 672 -12.75 0.22 -31.80
C SER A 672 -13.38 0.98 -32.97
N THR A 673 -12.61 1.16 -34.03
CA THR A 673 -13.07 1.76 -35.29
C THR A 673 -13.78 0.75 -36.21
N SER A 674 -13.81 -0.54 -35.82
CA SER A 674 -14.54 -1.57 -36.55
C SER A 674 -16.06 -1.44 -36.39
N SER A 675 -16.83 -1.90 -37.38
CA SER A 675 -18.30 -1.89 -37.36
C SER A 675 -18.86 -2.54 -36.07
N GLY A 676 -19.77 -1.84 -35.39
CA GLY A 676 -20.36 -2.23 -34.11
C GLY A 676 -19.52 -1.92 -32.85
N GLY A 677 -18.29 -1.43 -33.01
CA GLY A 677 -17.51 -0.75 -31.97
C GLY A 677 -17.37 -1.50 -30.64
N ALA A 678 -17.52 -0.75 -29.54
CA ALA A 678 -17.39 -1.25 -28.17
C ALA A 678 -18.44 -2.31 -27.81
N VAL A 679 -19.67 -2.20 -28.35
CA VAL A 679 -20.77 -3.16 -28.10
C VAL A 679 -20.40 -4.55 -28.60
N ILE A 680 -19.88 -4.68 -29.83
CA ILE A 680 -19.44 -5.97 -30.37
C ILE A 680 -18.30 -6.57 -29.55
N ASN A 681 -17.36 -5.76 -29.07
CA ASN A 681 -16.28 -6.25 -28.21
C ASN A 681 -16.81 -6.76 -26.86
N GLY A 682 -17.76 -6.05 -26.26
CA GLY A 682 -18.46 -6.52 -25.06
C GLY A 682 -19.23 -7.83 -25.28
N LEU A 683 -19.88 -8.01 -26.43
CA LEU A 683 -20.61 -9.24 -26.76
C LEU A 683 -19.68 -10.41 -27.15
N LYS A 684 -18.48 -10.13 -27.70
CA LYS A 684 -17.42 -11.14 -27.86
C LYS A 684 -16.94 -11.66 -26.51
N TYR A 685 -16.79 -10.76 -25.52
CA TYR A 685 -16.48 -11.17 -24.16
C TYR A 685 -17.61 -12.02 -23.57
N ALA A 686 -18.86 -11.56 -23.69
CA ALA A 686 -20.05 -12.29 -23.24
C ALA A 686 -20.11 -13.73 -23.79
N ARG A 687 -19.70 -13.96 -25.04
CA ARG A 687 -19.64 -15.30 -25.64
C ARG A 687 -18.46 -16.14 -25.14
N ASN A 688 -17.25 -15.55 -25.16
CA ASN A 688 -16.01 -16.33 -25.12
C ASN A 688 -15.31 -16.29 -23.75
N GLY A 689 -15.60 -15.27 -22.94
CA GLY A 689 -14.98 -15.01 -21.65
C GLY A 689 -13.45 -14.91 -21.74
N VAL A 690 -12.79 -15.52 -20.76
CA VAL A 690 -11.32 -15.63 -20.68
C VAL A 690 -10.86 -17.03 -21.10
N THR A 691 -9.54 -17.23 -21.25
CA THR A 691 -8.97 -18.52 -21.66
C THR A 691 -9.15 -19.65 -20.62
N SER A 692 -9.51 -19.31 -19.39
CA SER A 692 -9.66 -20.26 -18.28
C SER A 692 -11.10 -20.75 -18.16
N SER A 693 -11.36 -21.99 -18.56
CA SER A 693 -12.70 -22.60 -18.47
C SER A 693 -13.29 -22.56 -17.06
N SER A 694 -12.46 -22.77 -16.03
CA SER A 694 -12.92 -22.70 -14.64
C SER A 694 -13.35 -21.30 -14.19
N LEU A 695 -12.76 -20.25 -14.77
CA LEU A 695 -13.16 -18.87 -14.50
C LEU A 695 -14.42 -18.54 -15.28
N ASN A 696 -14.51 -18.97 -16.54
CA ASN A 696 -15.73 -18.83 -17.33
C ASN A 696 -16.94 -19.46 -16.64
N SER A 697 -16.79 -20.65 -16.04
CA SER A 697 -17.85 -21.25 -15.22
C SER A 697 -18.23 -20.41 -14.01
N GLN A 698 -17.27 -19.77 -13.33
CA GLN A 698 -17.57 -18.87 -12.20
C GLN A 698 -18.22 -17.55 -12.66
N TYR A 699 -17.85 -17.08 -13.84
CA TYR A 699 -18.37 -15.88 -14.49
C TYR A 699 -19.68 -16.15 -15.24
N LEU A 700 -20.19 -17.38 -15.22
CA LEU A 700 -21.39 -17.80 -15.96
C LEU A 700 -21.29 -17.50 -17.47
N ILE A 701 -20.11 -17.63 -18.07
CA ILE A 701 -19.91 -17.47 -19.51
C ILE A 701 -20.27 -18.81 -20.20
N PRO A 702 -21.04 -18.79 -21.31
CA PRO A 702 -21.52 -17.61 -22.04
C PRO A 702 -22.69 -16.88 -21.34
N TRP A 703 -22.76 -15.56 -21.50
CA TRP A 703 -23.89 -14.74 -21.01
C TRP A 703 -25.05 -14.77 -22.00
N ASP A 704 -25.68 -15.93 -22.14
CA ASP A 704 -26.79 -16.22 -23.04
C ASP A 704 -28.18 -15.94 -22.43
N SER A 705 -28.20 -15.35 -21.24
CA SER A 705 -29.40 -14.80 -20.61
C SER A 705 -29.09 -13.50 -19.85
N PRO A 706 -30.10 -12.64 -19.59
CA PRO A 706 -29.91 -11.51 -18.68
C PRO A 706 -29.49 -11.94 -17.27
N TYR A 707 -29.90 -13.14 -16.82
CA TYR A 707 -29.50 -13.67 -15.52
C TYR A 707 -27.99 -13.92 -15.45
N ASP A 708 -27.44 -14.68 -16.40
CA ASP A 708 -26.02 -15.00 -16.44
C ASP A 708 -25.16 -13.76 -16.64
N ALA A 709 -25.62 -12.82 -17.48
CA ALA A 709 -24.93 -11.56 -17.70
C ALA A 709 -24.84 -10.68 -16.44
N ILE A 710 -25.93 -10.60 -15.66
CA ILE A 710 -25.97 -9.78 -14.44
C ILE A 710 -25.23 -10.49 -13.29
N VAL A 711 -25.51 -11.76 -13.04
CA VAL A 711 -24.91 -12.51 -11.93
C VAL A 711 -23.43 -12.79 -12.17
N GLY A 712 -23.10 -13.22 -13.39
CA GLY A 712 -21.72 -13.48 -13.81
C GLY A 712 -20.87 -12.21 -13.89
N GLY A 713 -21.43 -11.15 -14.48
CA GLY A 713 -20.78 -9.83 -14.53
C GLY A 713 -20.52 -9.25 -13.14
N ALA A 714 -21.48 -9.38 -12.21
CA ALA A 714 -21.31 -8.96 -10.82
C ALA A 714 -20.15 -9.70 -10.12
N TYR A 715 -19.98 -10.99 -10.38
CA TYR A 715 -18.86 -11.75 -9.83
C TYR A 715 -17.51 -11.22 -10.31
N ILE A 716 -17.40 -10.84 -11.59
CA ILE A 716 -16.19 -10.22 -12.15
C ILE A 716 -15.90 -8.88 -11.45
N ILE A 717 -16.92 -8.03 -11.30
CA ILE A 717 -16.80 -6.73 -10.62
C ILE A 717 -16.33 -6.92 -9.17
N GLY A 718 -16.97 -7.83 -8.43
CA GLY A 718 -16.67 -8.06 -7.01
C GLY A 718 -15.33 -8.73 -6.74
N SER A 719 -14.93 -9.69 -7.58
CA SER A 719 -13.74 -10.50 -7.35
C SER A 719 -12.42 -9.72 -7.46
N THR A 720 -12.42 -8.60 -8.18
CA THR A 720 -11.20 -7.84 -8.42
C THR A 720 -10.86 -6.90 -7.27
N TYR A 721 -11.84 -6.24 -6.64
CA TYR A 721 -11.58 -5.21 -5.62
C TYR A 721 -12.30 -5.47 -4.29
N ILE A 722 -13.62 -5.65 -4.35
CA ILE A 722 -14.51 -5.70 -3.17
C ILE A 722 -14.15 -6.88 -2.27
N LYS A 723 -14.01 -8.09 -2.82
CA LYS A 723 -13.59 -9.30 -2.08
C LYS A 723 -12.16 -9.21 -1.50
N ARG A 724 -11.36 -8.22 -1.91
CA ARG A 724 -10.01 -7.98 -1.38
C ARG A 724 -10.00 -6.94 -0.25
N GLY A 725 -11.17 -6.42 0.12
CA GLY A 725 -11.33 -5.37 1.13
C GLY A 725 -11.29 -3.94 0.58
N GLN A 726 -11.16 -3.74 -0.73
CA GLN A 726 -11.29 -2.40 -1.35
C GLN A 726 -12.77 -2.08 -1.56
N ASP A 727 -13.47 -2.00 -0.43
CA ASP A 727 -14.93 -2.03 -0.34
C ASP A 727 -15.60 -0.64 -0.46
N THR A 728 -14.85 0.37 -0.87
CA THR A 728 -15.36 1.71 -1.17
C THR A 728 -14.62 2.25 -2.37
N ILE A 729 -15.22 3.19 -3.11
CA ILE A 729 -14.54 3.83 -4.25
C ILE A 729 -13.24 4.51 -3.80
N TYR A 730 -13.23 5.10 -2.60
CA TYR A 730 -12.02 5.62 -1.99
C TYR A 730 -10.93 4.55 -1.82
N LEU A 731 -11.27 3.39 -1.26
CA LEU A 731 -10.30 2.29 -1.07
C LEU A 731 -9.90 1.63 -2.39
N GLN A 732 -10.74 1.68 -3.42
CA GLN A 732 -10.35 1.29 -4.78
C GLN A 732 -9.36 2.29 -5.39
N LYS A 733 -9.50 3.59 -5.12
CA LYS A 733 -8.58 4.62 -5.62
C LYS A 733 -7.25 4.65 -4.90
N PHE A 734 -7.24 4.67 -3.57
CA PHE A 734 -6.02 4.92 -2.79
C PHE A 734 -5.44 3.63 -2.19
N ASN A 735 -6.24 2.58 -2.09
CA ASN A 735 -5.92 1.32 -1.41
C ASN A 735 -5.18 1.48 -0.08
N MET A 736 -5.94 1.85 0.94
CA MET A 736 -5.47 1.90 2.34
C MET A 736 -5.73 0.59 3.09
N THR A 737 -6.04 -0.48 2.36
CA THR A 737 -6.28 -1.78 2.97
C THR A 737 -4.96 -2.46 3.31
N THR A 738 -5.00 -3.44 4.20
CA THR A 738 -3.82 -4.26 4.55
C THR A 738 -3.35 -5.15 3.40
N THR A 739 -4.18 -5.34 2.37
CA THR A 739 -3.87 -6.14 1.19
C THR A 739 -3.41 -5.25 0.05
N SER A 740 -2.17 -5.41 -0.39
CA SER A 740 -1.62 -4.63 -1.51
C SER A 740 -1.65 -3.12 -1.26
N THR A 741 -1.49 -2.66 -0.02
CA THR A 741 -1.51 -1.24 0.38
C THR A 741 -0.70 -0.36 -0.58
N PHE A 742 -1.25 0.80 -0.99
CA PHE A 742 -0.68 1.73 -1.98
C PHE A 742 -0.47 1.16 -3.39
N SER A 743 -1.10 0.03 -3.70
CA SER A 743 -1.05 -0.60 -5.02
C SER A 743 -2.41 -1.23 -5.34
N HIS A 744 -2.58 -1.80 -6.54
CA HIS A 744 -3.89 -2.33 -6.96
C HIS A 744 -4.98 -1.23 -6.88
N GLN A 745 -4.62 -0.03 -7.33
CA GLN A 745 -5.54 1.09 -7.42
C GLN A 745 -6.30 1.01 -8.74
N TYR A 746 -7.63 1.14 -8.67
CA TYR A 746 -8.50 1.04 -9.84
C TYR A 746 -8.27 2.17 -10.85
N MET A 747 -7.79 3.32 -10.36
CA MET A 747 -7.66 4.54 -11.16
C MET A 747 -6.53 5.43 -10.65
N SER A 748 -5.91 6.18 -11.55
CA SER A 748 -4.85 7.15 -11.22
C SER A 748 -5.39 8.56 -10.96
N ASN A 749 -6.55 8.92 -11.52
CA ASN A 749 -7.16 10.23 -11.34
C ASN A 749 -7.63 10.43 -9.88
N ILE A 750 -7.08 11.43 -9.19
CA ILE A 750 -7.42 11.73 -7.79
C ILE A 750 -8.84 12.28 -7.61
N GLU A 751 -9.44 12.83 -8.66
CA GLU A 751 -10.78 13.43 -8.63
C GLU A 751 -11.90 12.39 -8.85
N ALA A 752 -11.52 11.18 -9.29
CA ALA A 752 -12.46 10.18 -9.74
C ALA A 752 -13.40 9.68 -8.62
N PRO A 753 -12.96 9.42 -7.37
CA PRO A 753 -13.87 9.02 -6.29
C PRO A 753 -15.00 10.02 -6.04
N ASN A 754 -14.68 11.32 -5.96
CA ASN A 754 -15.68 12.35 -5.75
C ASN A 754 -16.62 12.52 -6.97
N SER A 755 -16.09 12.33 -8.17
CA SER A 755 -16.88 12.35 -9.41
C SER A 755 -17.87 11.18 -9.47
N GLU A 756 -17.43 9.98 -9.08
CA GLU A 756 -18.28 8.77 -9.00
C GLU A 756 -19.30 8.87 -7.86
N ALA A 757 -18.92 9.46 -6.72
CA ALA A 757 -19.83 9.76 -5.62
C ALA A 757 -21.01 10.63 -6.08
N SER A 758 -20.73 11.66 -6.89
CA SER A 758 -21.75 12.55 -7.45
C SER A 758 -22.74 11.81 -8.37
N LYS A 759 -22.26 10.84 -9.16
CA LYS A 759 -23.12 10.00 -10.00
C LYS A 759 -23.97 9.03 -9.17
N THR A 760 -23.37 8.45 -8.14
CA THR A 760 -24.06 7.52 -7.22
C THR A 760 -25.17 8.25 -6.46
N TYR A 761 -24.88 9.43 -5.92
CA TYR A 761 -25.89 10.31 -5.31
C TYR A 761 -27.07 10.58 -6.25
N ALA A 762 -26.79 10.92 -7.51
CA ALA A 762 -27.84 11.15 -8.51
C ALA A 762 -28.68 9.88 -8.79
N ALA A 763 -28.06 8.71 -8.81
CA ALA A 763 -28.77 7.44 -8.98
C ALA A 763 -29.67 7.09 -7.79
N TYR A 764 -29.35 7.60 -6.59
CA TYR A 764 -30.04 7.30 -5.34
C TYR A 764 -31.10 8.35 -4.97
N SER A 765 -31.42 9.28 -5.88
CA SER A 765 -32.35 10.39 -5.62
C SER A 765 -33.73 9.96 -5.10
N ASN A 766 -34.16 8.72 -5.41
CA ASN A 766 -35.43 8.14 -4.98
C ASN A 766 -35.32 7.17 -3.78
N MET A 767 -34.17 7.10 -3.12
CA MET A 767 -33.89 6.18 -2.00
C MET A 767 -33.87 6.87 -0.62
N SER A 768 -34.50 8.04 -0.47
CA SER A 768 -34.31 8.93 0.69
C SER A 768 -34.58 8.33 2.07
N THR A 769 -35.30 7.21 2.16
CA THR A 769 -35.63 6.51 3.42
C THR A 769 -34.82 5.23 3.66
N MET A 770 -34.00 4.79 2.71
CA MET A 770 -33.26 3.53 2.83
C MET A 770 -31.97 3.71 3.66
N PRO A 771 -31.58 2.72 4.49
CA PRO A 771 -30.32 2.78 5.21
C PRO A 771 -29.16 2.63 4.22
N LEU A 772 -28.16 3.49 4.36
CA LEU A 772 -26.88 3.40 3.64
C LEU A 772 -25.74 3.37 4.65
N VAL A 773 -24.72 2.57 4.37
CA VAL A 773 -23.56 2.40 5.24
C VAL A 773 -22.33 2.96 4.56
N PHE A 774 -21.62 3.81 5.29
CA PHE A 774 -20.38 4.44 4.82
C PHE A 774 -19.21 3.97 5.68
N SER A 775 -18.15 3.49 5.03
CA SER A 775 -16.88 3.10 5.65
C SER A 775 -15.84 4.18 5.40
N ILE A 776 -15.73 5.12 6.34
CA ILE A 776 -14.99 6.37 6.20
C ILE A 776 -13.55 6.18 6.72
N PRO A 777 -12.51 6.32 5.89
CA PRO A 777 -11.12 6.16 6.31
C PRO A 777 -10.72 7.14 7.43
N VAL A 778 -9.98 6.63 8.40
CA VAL A 778 -9.34 7.41 9.46
C VAL A 778 -7.85 7.05 9.48
N TYR A 779 -6.98 8.05 9.34
CA TYR A 779 -5.53 7.88 9.37
C TYR A 779 -4.97 8.17 10.75
N LEU A 780 -3.82 7.58 11.06
CA LEU A 780 -3.04 7.94 12.24
C LEU A 780 -2.37 9.31 12.01
N ASN A 781 -2.29 10.14 13.05
CA ASN A 781 -1.57 11.43 13.03
C ASN A 781 -2.01 12.38 11.90
N MET A 782 -3.32 12.46 11.63
CA MET A 782 -3.87 13.42 10.68
C MET A 782 -3.63 14.86 11.13
N PRO A 783 -3.58 15.83 10.20
CA PRO A 783 -3.57 17.25 10.54
C PRO A 783 -4.83 17.60 11.35
N ALA A 784 -4.72 18.56 12.27
CA ALA A 784 -5.81 18.95 13.17
C ALA A 784 -7.07 19.41 12.42
N THR A 785 -6.89 20.08 11.27
CA THR A 785 -7.95 20.50 10.36
C THR A 785 -7.86 19.73 9.04
N ASN A 786 -8.96 19.73 8.28
CA ASN A 786 -8.99 19.17 6.94
C ASN A 786 -8.04 19.92 5.99
N CYS A 787 -7.41 19.20 5.07
CA CYS A 787 -6.50 19.79 4.09
C CYS A 787 -7.30 20.65 3.11
N PRO A 788 -7.08 21.97 3.02
CA PRO A 788 -7.89 22.83 2.16
C PRO A 788 -7.57 22.61 0.67
N ILE A 789 -8.40 23.19 -0.19
CA ILE A 789 -8.05 23.37 -1.61
C ILE A 789 -6.67 24.07 -1.68
N PRO A 790 -5.75 23.63 -2.55
CA PRO A 790 -4.44 24.25 -2.70
C PRO A 790 -4.56 25.77 -2.94
N ALA A 791 -3.75 26.53 -2.20
CA ALA A 791 -3.69 27.98 -2.36
C ALA A 791 -3.21 28.33 -3.77
N LYS A 792 -3.75 29.41 -4.35
CA LYS A 792 -3.43 29.85 -5.71
C LYS A 792 -1.91 29.94 -5.91
N ALA A 793 -1.41 29.33 -6.98
CA ALA A 793 0.01 29.34 -7.32
C ALA A 793 0.24 29.87 -8.74
N TYR A 794 1.48 30.26 -8.98
CA TYR A 794 1.97 30.85 -10.23
C TYR A 794 3.21 30.11 -10.73
N ASN A 795 3.55 30.28 -12.00
CA ASN A 795 4.69 29.60 -12.60
C ASN A 795 6.01 29.99 -11.89
N PRO A 796 6.79 29.02 -11.36
CA PRO A 796 8.03 29.26 -10.64
C PRO A 796 9.29 29.27 -11.54
N ASN A 797 9.15 29.12 -12.85
CA ASN A 797 10.27 28.94 -13.77
C ASN A 797 11.00 30.25 -14.06
N ASN A 798 12.18 30.38 -13.44
CA ASN A 798 13.09 31.52 -13.57
C ASN A 798 14.36 31.18 -14.36
N TRP A 799 14.34 30.15 -15.22
CA TRP A 799 15.51 29.79 -16.03
C TRP A 799 15.62 30.62 -17.30
N LEU A 800 16.84 30.90 -17.75
CA LEU A 800 17.13 31.43 -19.08
C LEU A 800 17.11 30.33 -20.14
N LYS A 801 16.52 30.64 -21.29
CA LYS A 801 16.58 29.88 -22.55
C LYS A 801 17.85 30.22 -23.34
N SER A 802 18.31 31.47 -23.27
CA SER A 802 19.53 31.93 -23.92
C SER A 802 20.21 33.03 -23.09
N LEU A 803 21.53 33.08 -23.21
CA LEU A 803 22.39 34.15 -22.73
C LEU A 803 23.57 34.31 -23.71
N SER A 804 23.73 35.49 -24.29
CA SER A 804 24.80 35.78 -25.25
C SER A 804 25.29 37.21 -25.13
N ILE A 805 26.53 37.43 -25.56
CA ILE A 805 27.20 38.74 -25.61
C ILE A 805 27.63 38.96 -27.05
N ASP A 806 27.26 40.08 -27.65
CA ASP A 806 27.52 40.33 -29.07
C ASP A 806 29.03 40.32 -29.36
N GLY A 807 29.47 39.43 -30.25
CA GLY A 807 30.88 39.29 -30.64
C GLY A 807 31.77 38.54 -29.66
N TYR A 808 31.25 38.02 -28.54
CA TYR A 808 32.04 37.30 -27.53
C TYR A 808 31.42 35.95 -27.14
N THR A 809 32.27 34.99 -26.78
CA THR A 809 31.85 33.68 -26.26
C THR A 809 32.01 33.65 -24.75
N LEU A 810 30.97 33.19 -24.05
CA LEU A 810 31.03 32.95 -22.61
C LEU A 810 31.86 31.71 -22.29
N SER A 811 32.63 31.77 -21.21
CA SER A 811 33.35 30.65 -20.62
C SER A 811 32.81 30.37 -19.20
N PRO A 812 32.25 29.17 -18.93
CA PRO A 812 31.87 28.15 -19.91
C PRO A 812 30.79 28.66 -20.89
N THR A 813 30.56 27.94 -22.00
CA THR A 813 29.42 28.24 -22.88
C THR A 813 28.10 28.14 -22.10
N PHE A 814 27.14 29.01 -22.40
CA PHE A 814 25.85 29.00 -21.73
C PHE A 814 25.16 27.64 -21.83
N ASP A 815 24.71 27.14 -20.67
CA ASP A 815 24.01 25.86 -20.54
C ASP A 815 22.75 26.08 -19.71
N LEU A 816 21.59 26.03 -20.37
CA LEU A 816 20.28 26.26 -19.75
C LEU A 816 19.95 25.27 -18.63
N THR A 817 20.69 24.15 -18.51
CA THR A 817 20.47 23.13 -17.49
C THR A 817 21.33 23.32 -16.24
N LYS A 818 22.24 24.30 -16.25
CA LYS A 818 23.22 24.51 -15.19
C LYS A 818 23.06 25.88 -14.54
N ASP A 819 23.07 25.87 -13.22
CA ASP A 819 23.16 27.05 -12.39
C ASP A 819 24.64 27.37 -12.14
N GLN A 820 25.22 28.24 -12.97
CA GLN A 820 26.65 28.52 -12.96
C GLN A 820 26.93 29.97 -13.35
N GLN A 821 28.13 30.44 -13.00
CA GLN A 821 28.64 31.74 -13.42
C GLN A 821 29.37 31.63 -14.76
N TYR A 822 29.50 32.77 -15.43
CA TYR A 822 30.14 32.91 -16.71
C TYR A 822 31.27 33.93 -16.66
N SER A 823 32.19 33.85 -17.60
CA SER A 823 33.28 34.82 -17.73
C SER A 823 33.62 35.09 -19.18
N LEU A 824 34.09 36.30 -19.48
CA LEU A 824 34.71 36.63 -20.77
C LEU A 824 35.79 37.71 -20.60
N ILE A 825 36.68 37.80 -21.58
CA ILE A 825 37.70 38.84 -21.68
C ILE A 825 37.37 39.69 -22.89
N VAL A 826 37.44 41.02 -22.73
CA VAL A 826 37.28 41.99 -23.83
C VAL A 826 38.52 42.88 -23.94
N PRO A 827 38.93 43.24 -25.17
CA PRO A 827 40.01 44.21 -25.37
C PRO A 827 39.74 45.56 -24.71
N ASN A 828 40.79 46.30 -24.33
CA ASN A 828 40.67 47.60 -23.67
C ASN A 828 39.76 48.59 -24.44
N LYS A 829 39.76 48.56 -25.78
CA LYS A 829 38.93 49.44 -26.63
C LYS A 829 37.41 49.24 -26.49
N VAL A 830 36.97 48.18 -25.82
CA VAL A 830 35.56 47.81 -25.69
C VAL A 830 35.01 48.41 -24.41
N ALA A 831 34.49 49.64 -24.49
CA ALA A 831 33.95 50.38 -23.35
C ALA A 831 32.57 49.89 -22.89
N SER A 832 31.87 49.12 -23.72
CA SER A 832 30.60 48.47 -23.37
C SER A 832 30.44 47.14 -24.08
N ILE A 833 29.57 46.29 -23.52
CA ILE A 833 29.10 45.05 -24.14
C ILE A 833 27.58 45.10 -24.28
N ASN A 834 27.04 44.42 -25.29
CA ASN A 834 25.59 44.26 -25.44
C ASN A 834 25.18 42.84 -24.99
N VAL A 835 24.34 42.76 -23.97
CA VAL A 835 23.89 41.50 -23.37
C VAL A 835 22.50 41.15 -23.84
N SER A 836 22.35 39.97 -24.45
CA SER A 836 21.05 39.43 -24.89
C SER A 836 20.70 38.19 -24.09
N ALA A 837 19.48 38.15 -23.55
CA ALA A 837 18.98 37.00 -22.79
C ALA A 837 17.47 36.84 -22.96
N ALA A 838 16.99 35.61 -22.91
CA ALA A 838 15.57 35.29 -22.95
C ALA A 838 15.23 34.24 -21.89
N ALA A 839 14.13 34.40 -21.17
CA ALA A 839 13.64 33.40 -20.21
C ALA A 839 13.07 32.18 -20.93
N VAL A 840 13.09 31.02 -20.26
CA VAL A 840 12.40 29.81 -20.72
C VAL A 840 10.90 29.99 -20.64
N SER A 841 10.40 30.48 -19.51
CA SER A 841 8.98 30.79 -19.36
C SER A 841 8.64 32.15 -19.93
N THR A 842 7.58 32.22 -20.73
CA THR A 842 7.03 33.48 -21.24
C THR A 842 6.36 34.32 -20.15
N ALA A 843 6.07 33.73 -18.99
CA ALA A 843 5.52 34.43 -17.83
C ALA A 843 6.58 35.04 -16.91
N ALA A 844 7.87 34.80 -17.17
CA ALA A 844 8.98 35.38 -16.44
C ALA A 844 9.46 36.69 -17.07
N THR A 845 10.06 37.56 -16.26
CA THR A 845 10.68 38.81 -16.71
C THR A 845 12.19 38.72 -16.62
N VAL A 846 12.90 39.38 -17.54
CA VAL A 846 14.37 39.40 -17.60
C VAL A 846 14.85 40.85 -17.49
N GLN A 847 15.83 41.09 -16.61
CA GLN A 847 16.47 42.39 -16.39
C GLN A 847 18.00 42.26 -16.48
N GLY A 848 18.71 43.36 -16.71
CA GLY A 848 20.17 43.37 -16.86
C GLY A 848 20.67 43.02 -18.27
N THR A 849 19.81 43.17 -19.28
CA THR A 849 20.14 43.04 -20.71
C THR A 849 20.33 44.42 -21.36
N GLY A 850 20.86 44.45 -22.59
CA GLY A 850 21.19 45.66 -23.34
C GLY A 850 22.65 46.09 -23.22
N SER A 851 22.92 47.36 -23.52
CA SER A 851 24.27 47.93 -23.49
C SER A 851 24.72 48.21 -22.06
N ILE A 852 25.85 47.63 -21.65
CA ILE A 852 26.41 47.73 -20.31
C ILE A 852 27.83 48.29 -20.41
N LEU A 853 28.06 49.42 -19.72
CA LEU A 853 29.37 50.06 -19.64
C LEU A 853 30.33 49.23 -18.78
N LEU A 854 31.60 49.22 -19.18
CA LEU A 854 32.67 48.48 -18.52
C LEU A 854 33.76 49.43 -18.03
N ASN A 855 34.15 49.30 -16.77
CA ASN A 855 35.39 49.86 -16.26
C ASN A 855 36.59 49.01 -16.73
N GLU A 856 37.79 49.57 -16.71
CA GLU A 856 39.00 48.76 -16.89
C GLU A 856 39.11 47.73 -15.75
N GLY A 857 39.65 46.54 -16.08
CA GLY A 857 39.74 45.44 -15.13
C GLY A 857 38.44 44.67 -14.98
N MET A 858 38.14 44.22 -13.76
CA MET A 858 37.05 43.28 -13.51
C MET A 858 35.70 43.98 -13.34
N ASN A 859 34.71 43.55 -14.14
CA ASN A 859 33.33 43.99 -14.05
C ASN A 859 32.42 42.80 -13.74
N MET A 860 31.40 43.02 -12.90
CA MET A 860 30.40 42.01 -12.59
C MET A 860 29.06 42.44 -13.21
N VAL A 861 28.61 41.68 -14.21
CA VAL A 861 27.32 41.88 -14.86
C VAL A 861 26.34 40.84 -14.34
N THR A 862 25.14 41.26 -13.94
CA THR A 862 24.08 40.36 -13.46
C THR A 862 22.85 40.46 -14.35
N VAL A 863 22.44 39.32 -14.90
CA VAL A 863 21.15 39.15 -15.58
C VAL A 863 20.18 38.49 -14.61
N THR A 864 19.08 39.17 -14.29
CA THR A 864 18.10 38.73 -13.30
C THR A 864 16.85 38.22 -14.00
N VAL A 865 16.43 37.00 -13.68
CA VAL A 865 15.15 36.43 -14.12
C VAL A 865 14.20 36.32 -12.94
N THR A 866 13.04 36.96 -13.04
CA THR A 866 11.98 36.89 -12.04
C THR A 866 10.81 36.10 -12.61
N ALA A 867 10.54 34.92 -12.05
CA ALA A 867 9.39 34.10 -12.40
C ALA A 867 8.07 34.75 -12.01
N GLN A 868 6.96 34.23 -12.56
CA GLN A 868 5.61 34.74 -12.27
C GLN A 868 5.25 34.71 -10.78
N ASN A 869 5.74 33.70 -10.05
CA ASN A 869 5.54 33.60 -8.60
C ASN A 869 6.49 34.48 -7.77
N GLY A 870 7.35 35.29 -8.41
CA GLY A 870 8.34 36.12 -7.75
C GLY A 870 9.67 35.44 -7.44
N ASN A 871 9.87 34.15 -7.76
CA ASN A 871 11.17 33.49 -7.59
C ASN A 871 12.22 34.14 -8.50
N ILE A 872 13.34 34.55 -7.91
CA ILE A 872 14.42 35.22 -8.62
C ILE A 872 15.60 34.26 -8.85
N ARG A 873 16.21 34.35 -10.04
CA ARG A 873 17.49 33.72 -10.37
C ARG A 873 18.43 34.75 -11.00
N ASN A 874 19.66 34.78 -10.53
CA ASN A 874 20.69 35.69 -11.01
C ASN A 874 21.76 34.92 -11.79
N TYR A 875 21.99 35.34 -13.02
CA TYR A 875 23.06 34.86 -13.88
C TYR A 875 24.21 35.87 -13.86
N VAL A 876 25.35 35.47 -13.29
CA VAL A 876 26.51 36.36 -13.12
C VAL A 876 27.52 36.14 -14.24
N ILE A 877 27.96 37.22 -14.86
CA ILE A 877 28.98 37.26 -15.90
C ILE A 877 30.14 38.14 -15.42
N ASN A 878 31.30 37.53 -15.21
CA ASN A 878 32.53 38.24 -14.86
C ASN A 878 33.25 38.67 -16.14
N VAL A 879 33.27 39.98 -16.42
CA VAL A 879 33.83 40.56 -17.65
C VAL A 879 35.14 41.25 -17.33
N TYR A 880 36.25 40.71 -17.81
CA TYR A 880 37.56 41.35 -17.66
C TYR A 880 37.86 42.20 -18.89
N ARG A 881 37.91 43.53 -18.70
CA ARG A 881 38.36 44.48 -19.72
C ARG A 881 39.86 44.71 -19.55
N GLU A 882 40.64 44.42 -20.58
CA GLU A 882 42.10 44.59 -20.55
C GLU A 882 42.48 46.04 -20.21
N ALA A 883 43.62 46.23 -19.54
CA ALA A 883 44.18 47.55 -19.26
C ALA A 883 44.73 48.20 -20.54
N ALA A 884 44.78 49.53 -20.57
CA ALA A 884 45.43 50.25 -21.67
C ALA A 884 46.91 49.85 -21.75
N VAL A 885 47.39 49.52 -22.95
CA VAL A 885 48.83 49.31 -23.18
C VAL A 885 49.49 50.67 -23.10
N VAL A 886 50.22 50.93 -22.01
CA VAL A 886 51.08 52.12 -21.90
C VAL A 886 52.18 51.93 -22.94
N GLN A 887 52.15 52.73 -24.01
CA GLN A 887 53.23 52.78 -25.00
C GLN A 887 54.44 53.51 -24.45
#